data_AF-A0A135V988-F1
#
_entry.id   AF-A0A135V988-F1
#
_cell.length_a   1.000
_cell.length_b   1.000
_cell.length_c   1.000
_cell.angle_alpha   90.00
_cell.angle_beta   90.00
_cell.angle_gamma   90.00
#
_symmetry.space_group_name_H-M   'P 1'
#
loop_
_entity.id
_entity.type
_entity.pdbx_description
1 polymer ?
#
loop_
_entity_poly.entity_id
_entity_poly.type
_entity_poly.pdbx_seq_one_letter_code
_entity_poly.pdbx_strand_id
1 'polypeptide(L)'
;MQVPDIDQAHCLAFLSRLIQIKSYSQTDGELEATNFMAEQMKRIGLDSNIFQFDNGRRQNAVGVWKGHNSSASNRTPKTLLFNGHLDTNPVSEGWTIDPWEGKIDEDFIYGIGVSNMKSGCAAYFCAVEALLKAGWRPRGDVVLTYVVGELQGGVGTMALIDQGKINADYFVNCEPSDIQAVTMHAEALVFEIELVGITRHMSAKEEASDAILAACELIPHIAKMKLRGAKSSEHEKCNRCSVGVVHGALGKDLVEWRPAQVADVCKLAGSARYAPGQTQEGVMADIHELVSTVIGNYAGMSATVKQRFEPTMPAFEVPKDSRIVRALNKAYQEVRNYEQPTGVLAPTCFYGSDAGHLFKALGMEGIVCGPGGKYNTRPDEKIMEIKVLQHEAEKLMLESPDTAKLRHWSKLYSAEPHLAGDLAHAERIRDLWISYGIPTKLEEYEVLQNFPKSQALHLLDPDGQTAFRASLTEDEVLEDQTSSPRNGLPAFHGFSANGEVRAELVFANFGELKDFELLESHGISVKDKIVICKYAKVFRGLKVRAAEQFGAAAVILYNDPQEDGEYTVENGYQHYPHGPARHPKTIQRGSVDFFSVAVGDPTTPGYPSLPDIDVERKDPSYATPKIPSLPISYADAIPFLQSLNGHGLGPSQIGGEDGDWKGCLAAVDYCTGPSQAKVFLSNQSTYRYAPIYNVVGTIRGTTEESIVLGNHHDSWCCGAIDPVSGTAAMNEVARALGDLCSKGWKPYRKIILANWDNEEYGLVGSTEWGEHHQDDLSNNCVAYLNVDESTNGGTILGATGSPLLASVLRDVTRMIKSPVNENQTVYDDWLSDQKRANTEQMTPSLDLMGTGSDYTVFFDHLGIPSVDLLFNRQGKGVYPYHSNYDSYYWVENFGDVGFKKHLAMTQLWGLLTVRLAGLGNIAFEAAEYPRILAHHLEKLRAKYDDMLNFSALSGAIIQFQDAAARLDARSPLRVVPGSMQVDKEVNKAYLRLERQFLLPKNAGLPGREWYRHVIFAPGLWYGYDGVIFPGVIECLGDGNIEGAAEWLEKIVAAIQRATYSLL
;
A
#
# COMPACT_ATOMS: atom_id res chain seq x y z
N MET A 1 -4.19 21.15 23.80
CA MET A 1 -4.12 19.94 24.62
C MET A 1 -4.45 18.80 23.68
N GLN A 2 -3.59 17.78 23.62
CA GLN A 2 -3.79 16.62 22.74
C GLN A 2 -4.98 15.80 23.29
N VAL A 3 -5.86 15.34 22.41
CA VAL A 3 -6.95 14.42 22.79
C VAL A 3 -6.29 13.15 23.32
N PRO A 4 -6.66 12.63 24.50
CA PRO A 4 -6.06 11.42 25.03
C PRO A 4 -6.40 10.22 24.14
N ASP A 5 -5.46 9.28 24.02
CA ASP A 5 -5.70 8.03 23.30
C ASP A 5 -6.83 7.24 23.97
N ILE A 6 -7.72 6.70 23.15
CA ILE A 6 -8.84 5.86 23.58
C ILE A 6 -8.42 4.39 23.48
N ASP A 7 -8.53 3.66 24.59
CA ASP A 7 -8.34 2.20 24.60
C ASP A 7 -9.55 1.51 23.96
N GLN A 8 -9.44 1.22 22.66
CA GLN A 8 -10.52 0.64 21.87
C GLN A 8 -10.91 -0.76 22.35
N ALA A 9 -9.94 -1.58 22.76
CA ALA A 9 -10.20 -2.93 23.27
C ALA A 9 -11.01 -2.88 24.57
N HIS A 10 -10.67 -1.96 25.48
CA HIS A 10 -11.45 -1.70 26.68
C HIS A 10 -12.86 -1.20 26.37
N CYS A 11 -13.00 -0.25 25.44
CA CYS A 11 -14.33 0.27 25.03
C CYS A 11 -15.24 -0.84 24.48
N LEU A 12 -14.70 -1.70 23.62
CA LEU A 12 -15.43 -2.81 23.01
C LEU A 12 -15.76 -3.89 24.06
N ALA A 13 -14.84 -4.21 24.96
CA ALA A 13 -15.09 -5.14 26.07
C ALA A 13 -16.17 -4.62 27.02
N PHE A 14 -16.16 -3.31 27.32
CA PHE A 14 -17.18 -2.65 28.13
C PHE A 14 -18.56 -2.73 27.46
N LEU A 15 -18.63 -2.43 26.17
CA LEU A 15 -19.86 -2.53 25.38
C LEU A 15 -20.37 -3.97 25.30
N SER A 16 -19.48 -4.94 25.02
CA SER A 16 -19.80 -6.37 25.02
C SER A 16 -20.40 -6.81 26.35
N ARG A 17 -19.82 -6.36 27.47
CA ARG A 17 -20.37 -6.64 28.80
C ARG A 17 -21.74 -6.01 29.03
N LEU A 18 -21.96 -4.79 28.54
CA LEU A 18 -23.27 -4.11 28.64
C LEU A 18 -24.35 -4.81 27.80
N ILE A 19 -23.99 -5.35 26.63
CA ILE A 19 -24.90 -6.15 25.77
C ILE A 19 -25.39 -7.40 26.50
N GLN A 20 -24.49 -8.10 27.22
CA GLN A 20 -24.81 -9.33 27.95
C GLN A 20 -25.86 -9.16 29.08
N ILE A 21 -26.12 -7.92 29.51
CA ILE A 21 -27.19 -7.62 30.48
C ILE A 21 -28.53 -7.58 29.75
N LYS A 22 -29.42 -8.52 30.08
CA LYS A 22 -30.71 -8.73 29.39
C LYS A 22 -31.77 -7.72 29.82
N SER A 23 -31.64 -6.48 29.37
CA SER A 23 -32.46 -5.33 29.78
C SER A 23 -33.69 -5.11 28.90
N TYR A 24 -34.57 -6.10 28.77
CA TYR A 24 -35.85 -5.86 28.08
C TYR A 24 -36.71 -4.83 28.81
N SER A 25 -37.43 -3.99 28.06
CA SER A 25 -38.29 -2.99 28.68
C SER A 25 -39.30 -3.63 29.66
N GLN A 26 -39.50 -3.00 30.81
CA GLN A 26 -40.42 -3.46 31.87
C GLN A 26 -40.08 -4.85 32.46
N THR A 27 -38.81 -5.23 32.45
CA THR A 27 -38.32 -6.45 33.13
C THR A 27 -37.25 -6.12 34.17
N ASP A 28 -36.99 -7.06 35.08
CA ASP A 28 -35.97 -6.89 36.14
C ASP A 28 -34.55 -6.61 35.57
N GLY A 29 -34.29 -6.95 34.30
CA GLY A 29 -33.02 -6.65 33.64
C GLY A 29 -32.74 -5.15 33.48
N GLU A 30 -33.76 -4.29 33.51
CA GLU A 30 -33.59 -2.83 33.58
C GLU A 30 -32.86 -2.41 34.87
N LEU A 31 -33.19 -3.07 35.99
CA LEU A 31 -32.56 -2.81 37.28
C LEU A 31 -31.10 -3.25 37.28
N GLU A 32 -30.79 -4.39 36.67
CA GLU A 32 -29.41 -4.88 36.53
C GLU A 32 -28.55 -3.92 35.71
N ALA A 33 -29.04 -3.46 34.55
CA ALA A 33 -28.29 -2.57 33.67
C ALA A 33 -28.02 -1.20 34.31
N THR A 34 -29.03 -0.63 34.98
CA THR A 34 -28.89 0.67 35.67
C THR A 34 -27.97 0.59 36.88
N ASN A 35 -28.05 -0.49 37.67
CA ASN A 35 -27.12 -0.74 38.77
C ASN A 35 -25.69 -0.91 38.26
N PHE A 36 -25.49 -1.66 37.17
CA PHE A 36 -24.18 -1.81 36.53
C PHE A 36 -23.60 -0.44 36.16
N MET A 37 -24.36 0.39 35.44
CA MET A 37 -23.87 1.71 35.03
C MET A 37 -23.59 2.64 36.22
N ALA A 38 -24.42 2.63 37.27
CA ALA A 38 -24.15 3.39 38.48
C ALA A 38 -22.87 2.95 39.17
N GLU A 39 -22.60 1.64 39.22
CA GLU A 39 -21.36 1.11 39.79
C GLU A 39 -20.13 1.50 38.94
N GLN A 40 -20.23 1.41 37.61
CA GLN A 40 -19.14 1.82 36.71
C GLN A 40 -18.83 3.33 36.82
N MET A 41 -19.86 4.18 36.88
CA MET A 41 -19.66 5.62 37.12
C MET A 41 -19.00 5.91 38.47
N LYS A 42 -19.38 5.21 39.55
CA LYS A 42 -18.69 5.35 40.85
C LYS A 42 -17.23 4.95 40.78
N ARG A 43 -16.91 3.86 40.06
CA ARG A 43 -15.53 3.35 39.92
C ARG A 43 -14.59 4.35 39.25
N ILE A 44 -15.08 5.09 38.26
CA ILE A 44 -14.29 6.14 37.59
C ILE A 44 -14.31 7.48 38.34
N GLY A 45 -15.04 7.58 39.46
CA GLY A 45 -15.02 8.75 40.35
C GLY A 45 -16.11 9.80 40.10
N LEU A 46 -17.20 9.47 39.40
CA LEU A 46 -18.37 10.33 39.27
C LEU A 46 -19.27 10.27 40.50
N ASP A 47 -19.97 11.37 40.82
CA ASP A 47 -21.06 11.38 41.80
C ASP A 47 -22.29 10.70 41.19
N SER A 48 -22.46 9.40 41.48
CA SER A 48 -23.45 8.56 40.83
C SER A 48 -24.54 8.05 41.77
N ASN A 49 -25.79 8.23 41.33
CA ASN A 49 -27.01 7.94 42.08
C ASN A 49 -28.04 7.21 41.20
N ILE A 50 -28.91 6.44 41.87
CA ILE A 50 -30.04 5.74 41.28
C ILE A 50 -31.33 6.47 41.67
N PHE A 51 -32.23 6.65 40.71
CA PHE A 51 -33.52 7.30 40.92
C PHE A 51 -34.67 6.39 40.49
N GLN A 52 -35.46 5.96 41.46
CA GLN A 52 -36.58 5.05 41.26
C GLN A 52 -37.84 5.79 40.79
N PHE A 53 -38.64 5.12 39.96
CA PHE A 53 -39.96 5.56 39.53
C PHE A 53 -40.89 4.34 39.37
N ASP A 54 -42.14 4.55 38.96
CA ASP A 54 -43.14 3.48 38.82
C ASP A 54 -43.27 2.58 40.07
N ASN A 55 -43.42 3.23 41.23
CA ASN A 55 -43.51 2.58 42.54
C ASN A 55 -42.29 1.69 42.89
N GLY A 56 -41.11 2.04 42.38
CA GLY A 56 -39.86 1.32 42.66
C GLY A 56 -39.61 0.12 41.74
N ARG A 57 -40.49 -0.14 40.77
CA ARG A 57 -40.32 -1.23 39.79
C ARG A 57 -39.29 -0.91 38.71
N ARG A 58 -39.03 0.38 38.47
CA ARG A 58 -38.08 0.86 37.46
C ARG A 58 -37.20 1.95 38.06
N GLN A 59 -36.01 2.14 37.49
CA GLN A 59 -35.06 3.13 37.99
C GLN A 59 -34.16 3.64 36.86
N ASN A 60 -33.57 4.81 37.03
CA ASN A 60 -32.55 5.38 36.14
C ASN A 60 -31.24 5.59 36.89
N ALA A 61 -30.11 5.61 36.17
CA ALA A 61 -28.81 5.96 36.74
C ALA A 61 -28.32 7.32 36.23
N VAL A 62 -27.83 8.16 37.14
CA VAL A 62 -27.26 9.47 36.82
C VAL A 62 -25.88 9.58 37.46
N GLY A 63 -24.89 10.05 36.71
CA GLY A 63 -23.56 10.37 37.21
C GLY A 63 -23.19 11.82 36.90
N VAL A 64 -22.58 12.50 37.86
CA VAL A 64 -22.14 13.89 37.69
C VAL A 64 -20.62 13.97 37.86
N TRP A 65 -19.95 14.42 36.80
CA TRP A 65 -18.57 14.83 36.84
C TRP A 65 -18.49 16.32 37.19
N LYS A 66 -18.06 16.60 38.43
CA LYS A 66 -18.03 17.97 38.97
C LYS A 66 -16.95 18.82 38.33
N GLY A 67 -17.34 19.99 37.84
CA GLY A 67 -16.43 20.98 37.27
C GLY A 67 -15.57 21.69 38.32
N HIS A 68 -14.40 22.16 37.91
CA HIS A 68 -13.56 23.01 38.76
C HIS A 68 -13.99 24.48 38.60
N ASN A 69 -14.82 24.97 39.52
CA ASN A 69 -15.23 26.38 39.52
C ASN A 69 -14.00 27.31 39.61
N SER A 70 -13.70 28.03 38.52
CA SER A 70 -12.69 29.10 38.51
C SER A 70 -13.39 30.43 38.75
N SER A 71 -13.16 31.03 39.92
CA SER A 71 -13.67 32.36 40.30
C SER A 71 -13.06 33.51 39.50
N ALA A 72 -12.17 33.23 38.53
CA ALA A 72 -11.42 34.24 37.78
C ALA A 72 -12.17 34.82 36.56
N SER A 73 -13.35 34.30 36.20
CA SER A 73 -14.16 34.84 35.10
C SER A 73 -15.60 35.11 35.51
N ASN A 74 -16.12 36.31 35.23
CA ASN A 74 -17.52 36.74 35.44
C ASN A 74 -18.56 35.98 34.58
N ARG A 75 -18.28 34.74 34.15
CA ARG A 75 -19.20 33.91 33.35
C ARG A 75 -19.51 32.63 34.11
N THR A 76 -20.79 32.40 34.39
CA THR A 76 -21.29 31.14 34.97
C THR A 76 -20.89 29.97 34.05
N PRO A 77 -20.22 28.93 34.58
CA PRO A 77 -19.89 27.73 33.80
C PRO A 77 -21.15 27.09 33.22
N LYS A 78 -21.05 26.56 32.00
CA LYS A 78 -22.15 25.88 31.31
C LYS A 78 -22.08 24.37 31.55
N THR A 79 -23.22 23.73 31.74
CA THR A 79 -23.36 22.30 32.03
C THR A 79 -23.72 21.51 30.77
N LEU A 80 -23.12 20.33 30.58
CA LEU A 80 -23.37 19.44 29.45
C LEU A 80 -23.95 18.11 29.92
N LEU A 81 -25.02 17.64 29.28
CA LEU A 81 -25.66 16.35 29.55
C LEU A 81 -25.44 15.38 28.40
N PHE A 82 -25.00 14.16 28.70
CA PHE A 82 -25.05 13.01 27.80
C PHE A 82 -26.23 12.12 28.17
N ASN A 83 -27.05 11.76 27.19
CA ASN A 83 -28.22 10.91 27.37
C ASN A 83 -28.14 9.64 26.51
N GLY A 84 -28.45 8.51 27.13
CA GLY A 84 -28.85 7.31 26.41
C GLY A 84 -29.67 6.36 27.26
N HIS A 85 -30.36 5.43 26.59
CA HIS A 85 -31.21 4.43 27.23
C HIS A 85 -30.55 3.05 27.23
N LEU A 86 -30.98 2.23 28.19
CA LEU A 86 -30.46 0.87 28.42
C LEU A 86 -31.45 -0.23 28.04
N ASP A 87 -32.73 0.10 27.87
CA ASP A 87 -33.75 -0.90 27.59
C ASP A 87 -33.78 -1.30 26.12
N THR A 88 -33.99 -2.60 25.86
CA THR A 88 -33.98 -3.14 24.50
C THR A 88 -35.33 -3.70 24.11
N ASN A 89 -35.61 -3.72 22.81
CA ASN A 89 -36.74 -4.46 22.26
C ASN A 89 -36.58 -5.98 22.50
N PRO A 90 -37.68 -6.75 22.50
CA PRO A 90 -37.62 -8.20 22.47
C PRO A 90 -36.79 -8.72 21.29
N VAL A 91 -36.01 -9.79 21.51
CA VAL A 91 -35.29 -10.48 20.44
C VAL A 91 -36.30 -11.10 19.47
N SER A 92 -36.21 -10.72 18.19
CA SER A 92 -37.00 -11.29 17.10
C SER A 92 -36.39 -12.59 16.57
N GLU A 93 -37.12 -13.31 15.73
CA GLU A 93 -36.55 -14.44 14.96
C GLU A 93 -35.51 -13.98 13.93
N GLY A 94 -34.65 -14.89 13.47
CA GLY A 94 -33.72 -14.66 12.36
C GLY A 94 -32.29 -14.27 12.73
N TRP A 95 -31.92 -14.29 14.01
CA TRP A 95 -30.54 -14.08 14.46
C TRP A 95 -29.66 -15.27 14.06
N THR A 96 -28.49 -14.98 13.47
CA THR A 96 -27.49 -15.99 13.14
C THR A 96 -26.38 -16.06 14.18
N ILE A 97 -26.24 -15.02 14.98
CA ILE A 97 -25.33 -14.89 16.12
C ILE A 97 -26.15 -14.80 17.41
N ASP A 98 -25.63 -15.26 18.54
CA ASP A 98 -26.34 -15.10 19.81
C ASP A 98 -26.53 -13.59 20.13
N PRO A 99 -27.78 -13.09 20.21
CA PRO A 99 -28.06 -11.68 20.45
C PRO A 99 -27.47 -11.13 21.75
N TRP A 100 -27.10 -11.97 22.69
CA TRP A 100 -26.61 -11.57 24.01
C TRP A 100 -25.11 -11.70 24.18
N GLU A 101 -24.42 -12.31 23.22
CA GLU A 101 -22.99 -12.62 23.35
C GLU A 101 -22.13 -11.36 23.45
N GLY A 102 -22.51 -10.29 22.73
CA GLY A 102 -21.65 -9.12 22.55
C GLY A 102 -20.43 -9.48 21.70
N LYS A 103 -20.63 -10.34 20.69
CA LYS A 103 -19.55 -10.90 19.85
C LYS A 103 -18.85 -9.80 19.06
N ILE A 104 -17.52 -9.84 19.05
CA ILE A 104 -16.66 -8.95 18.27
C ILE A 104 -15.97 -9.78 17.19
N ASP A 105 -16.05 -9.35 15.93
CA ASP A 105 -15.23 -9.87 14.83
C ASP A 105 -14.36 -8.74 14.23
N GLU A 106 -13.69 -8.99 13.10
CA GLU A 106 -12.77 -8.03 12.44
C GLU A 106 -13.46 -6.75 11.94
N ASP A 107 -14.79 -6.73 11.82
CA ASP A 107 -15.52 -5.64 11.18
C ASP A 107 -16.59 -5.04 12.10
N PHE A 108 -17.10 -5.81 13.06
CA PHE A 108 -18.31 -5.49 13.81
C PHE A 108 -18.30 -6.01 15.25
N ILE A 109 -19.05 -5.30 16.11
CA ILE A 109 -19.62 -5.88 17.33
C ILE A 109 -21.12 -6.09 17.15
N TYR A 110 -21.61 -7.27 17.56
CA TYR A 110 -22.99 -7.71 17.41
C TYR A 110 -23.69 -7.82 18.77
N GLY A 111 -24.98 -7.54 18.79
CA GLY A 111 -25.82 -7.80 19.94
C GLY A 111 -27.09 -6.97 19.96
N ILE A 112 -28.11 -7.46 20.65
CA ILE A 112 -29.39 -6.76 20.78
C ILE A 112 -29.18 -5.43 21.51
N GLY A 113 -29.67 -4.36 20.90
CA GLY A 113 -29.51 -3.00 21.41
C GLY A 113 -28.08 -2.45 21.32
N VAL A 114 -27.17 -3.11 20.59
CA VAL A 114 -25.83 -2.57 20.35
C VAL A 114 -25.90 -1.23 19.60
N SER A 115 -26.73 -1.12 18.58
CA SER A 115 -27.00 0.13 17.87
C SER A 115 -28.01 0.98 18.63
N ASN A 116 -29.07 0.39 19.19
CA ASN A 116 -30.11 1.09 19.94
C ASN A 116 -30.23 0.60 21.39
N MET A 117 -29.48 1.15 22.35
CA MET A 117 -28.58 2.30 22.25
C MET A 117 -27.31 2.13 23.10
N LYS A 118 -26.95 0.87 23.38
CA LYS A 118 -25.86 0.53 24.32
C LYS A 118 -24.49 1.02 23.84
N SER A 119 -24.25 1.10 22.53
CA SER A 119 -22.99 1.68 22.00
C SER A 119 -22.86 3.17 22.28
N GLY A 120 -23.95 3.94 22.19
CA GLY A 120 -23.97 5.35 22.60
C GLY A 120 -23.64 5.49 24.09
N CYS A 121 -24.31 4.69 24.92
CA CYS A 121 -24.08 4.60 26.36
C CYS A 121 -22.61 4.29 26.72
N ALA A 122 -21.99 3.33 26.03
CA ALA A 122 -20.59 2.98 26.22
C ALA A 122 -19.63 4.07 25.73
N ALA A 123 -19.93 4.72 24.60
CA ALA A 123 -19.04 5.70 23.98
C ALA A 123 -18.81 6.93 24.87
N TYR A 124 -19.87 7.56 25.39
CA TYR A 124 -19.68 8.73 26.26
C TYR A 124 -19.18 8.36 27.66
N PHE A 125 -19.43 7.13 28.14
CA PHE A 125 -18.78 6.60 29.35
C PHE A 125 -17.25 6.55 29.17
N CYS A 126 -16.79 5.87 28.12
CA CYS A 126 -15.38 5.64 27.88
C CYS A 126 -14.64 6.95 27.57
N ALA A 127 -15.28 7.88 26.86
CA ALA A 127 -14.73 9.21 26.61
C ALA A 127 -14.46 9.98 27.93
N VAL A 128 -15.41 9.95 28.87
CA VAL A 128 -15.25 10.58 30.18
C VAL A 128 -14.19 9.89 31.02
N GLU A 129 -14.18 8.55 31.01
CA GLU A 129 -13.14 7.75 31.68
C GLU A 129 -11.73 8.08 31.16
N ALA A 130 -11.55 8.16 29.84
CA ALA A 130 -10.26 8.49 29.22
C ALA A 130 -9.79 9.90 29.59
N LEU A 131 -10.69 10.89 29.56
CA LEU A 131 -10.36 12.26 29.97
C LEU A 131 -10.01 12.34 31.46
N LEU A 132 -10.70 11.59 32.32
CA LEU A 132 -10.36 11.48 33.75
C LEU A 132 -8.98 10.87 33.97
N LYS A 133 -8.67 9.76 33.28
CA LYS A 133 -7.34 9.10 33.34
C LYS A 133 -6.23 10.02 32.83
N ALA A 134 -6.51 10.86 31.85
CA ALA A 134 -5.60 11.88 31.34
C ALA A 134 -5.43 13.11 32.27
N GLY A 135 -6.12 13.13 33.42
CA GLY A 135 -6.06 14.23 34.38
C GLY A 135 -6.80 15.50 33.94
N TRP A 136 -7.66 15.42 32.92
CA TRP A 136 -8.47 16.55 32.48
C TRP A 136 -9.57 16.87 33.50
N ARG A 137 -9.97 18.14 33.61
CA ARG A 137 -11.09 18.56 34.46
C ARG A 137 -11.96 19.59 33.73
N PRO A 138 -13.29 19.40 33.66
CA PRO A 138 -14.18 20.35 33.02
C PRO A 138 -14.36 21.60 33.88
N ARG A 139 -14.69 22.73 33.25
CA ARG A 139 -15.03 23.96 33.97
C ARG A 139 -16.46 23.95 34.52
N GLY A 140 -17.40 23.37 33.80
CA GLY A 140 -18.78 23.14 34.23
C GLY A 140 -19.03 21.66 34.50
N ASP A 141 -20.20 21.32 35.02
CA ASP A 141 -20.56 19.94 35.29
C ASP A 141 -20.82 19.18 33.97
N VAL A 142 -20.42 17.90 33.93
CA VAL A 142 -20.79 16.96 32.86
C VAL A 142 -21.67 15.88 33.48
N VAL A 143 -22.90 15.75 32.99
CA VAL A 143 -23.91 14.84 33.52
C VAL A 143 -24.10 13.68 32.56
N LEU A 144 -24.03 12.45 33.04
CA LEU A 144 -24.27 11.22 32.27
C LEU A 144 -25.57 10.61 32.77
N THR A 145 -26.48 10.31 31.85
CA THR A 145 -27.78 9.72 32.18
C THR A 145 -27.96 8.42 31.42
N TYR A 146 -28.31 7.37 32.15
CA TYR A 146 -28.65 6.05 31.64
C TYR A 146 -30.07 5.73 32.08
N VAL A 147 -31.00 5.91 31.13
CA VAL A 147 -32.44 5.83 31.40
C VAL A 147 -33.03 4.51 30.92
N VAL A 148 -34.23 4.19 31.41
CA VAL A 148 -35.03 3.06 30.91
C VAL A 148 -36.44 3.51 30.55
N GLY A 149 -37.06 2.87 29.58
CA GLY A 149 -38.41 3.20 29.11
C GLY A 149 -38.45 4.28 28.06
N GLU A 150 -37.35 4.44 27.31
CA GLU A 150 -37.37 5.20 26.06
C GLU A 150 -38.42 4.58 25.13
N LEU A 151 -38.40 3.26 24.96
CA LEU A 151 -39.31 2.51 24.09
C LEU A 151 -40.81 2.60 24.48
N GLN A 152 -41.15 3.24 25.60
CA GLN A 152 -42.52 3.53 26.05
C GLN A 152 -42.86 5.03 26.06
N GLY A 153 -42.20 5.81 25.20
CA GLY A 153 -42.45 7.25 25.08
C GLY A 153 -41.55 8.10 25.97
N GLY A 154 -40.39 7.60 26.41
CA GLY A 154 -39.42 8.37 27.20
C GLY A 154 -39.78 8.53 28.68
N VAL A 155 -40.53 7.57 29.25
CA VAL A 155 -41.05 7.68 30.63
C VAL A 155 -39.93 7.76 31.67
N GLY A 156 -38.76 7.16 31.43
CA GLY A 156 -37.60 7.26 32.33
C GLY A 156 -36.99 8.66 32.33
N THR A 157 -36.78 9.24 31.16
CA THR A 157 -36.28 10.61 31.02
C THR A 157 -37.26 11.60 31.65
N MET A 158 -38.56 11.46 31.40
CA MET A 158 -39.59 12.27 32.07
C MET A 158 -39.58 12.12 33.58
N ALA A 159 -39.39 10.91 34.12
CA ALA A 159 -39.28 10.72 35.56
C ALA A 159 -38.08 11.47 36.17
N LEU A 160 -36.93 11.54 35.48
CA LEU A 160 -35.80 12.34 35.95
C LEU A 160 -36.08 13.86 35.91
N ILE A 161 -36.83 14.31 34.90
CA ILE A 161 -37.28 15.71 34.77
C ILE A 161 -38.23 16.06 35.92
N ASP A 162 -39.27 15.26 36.14
CA ASP A 162 -40.30 15.49 37.16
C ASP A 162 -39.72 15.46 38.58
N GLN A 163 -38.71 14.63 38.82
CA GLN A 163 -38.00 14.55 40.09
C GLN A 163 -36.96 15.68 40.28
N GLY A 164 -36.76 16.53 39.27
CA GLY A 164 -35.77 17.60 39.29
C GLY A 164 -34.32 17.11 39.40
N LYS A 165 -34.01 15.93 38.85
CA LYS A 165 -32.68 15.29 38.96
C LYS A 165 -31.76 15.60 37.79
N ILE A 166 -32.29 16.11 36.69
CA ILE A 166 -31.52 16.52 35.52
C ILE A 166 -31.87 17.96 35.13
N ASN A 167 -30.83 18.77 34.92
CA ASN A 167 -30.91 20.10 34.33
C ASN A 167 -29.51 20.49 33.81
N ALA A 168 -29.42 21.01 32.59
CA ALA A 168 -28.16 21.35 31.93
C ALA A 168 -28.40 22.46 30.90
N ASP A 169 -27.33 23.12 30.45
CA ASP A 169 -27.44 24.12 29.40
C ASP A 169 -27.47 23.49 28.00
N TYR A 170 -26.73 22.39 27.84
CA TYR A 170 -26.63 21.66 26.58
C TYR A 170 -26.81 20.16 26.77
N PHE A 171 -27.32 19.46 25.75
CA PHE A 171 -27.32 17.99 25.72
C PHE A 171 -26.72 17.41 24.44
N VAL A 172 -26.16 16.22 24.54
CA VAL A 172 -25.88 15.30 23.42
C VAL A 172 -26.66 14.02 23.70
N ASN A 173 -27.64 13.73 22.87
CA ASN A 173 -28.43 12.52 22.93
C ASN A 173 -27.85 11.50 21.96
N CYS A 174 -27.32 10.39 22.45
CA CYS A 174 -26.53 9.47 21.63
C CYS A 174 -27.36 8.44 20.86
N GLU A 175 -28.52 8.85 20.33
CA GLU A 175 -29.37 8.00 19.49
C GLU A 175 -28.57 7.63 18.23
N PRO A 176 -28.79 6.43 17.66
CA PRO A 176 -28.00 5.93 16.57
C PRO A 176 -28.21 6.82 15.34
N SER A 177 -27.19 7.60 15.01
CA SER A 177 -27.17 8.50 13.86
C SER A 177 -26.00 8.28 12.91
N ASP A 178 -25.25 7.19 13.08
CA ASP A 178 -23.95 6.95 12.44
C ASP A 178 -23.05 8.19 12.57
N ILE A 179 -23.00 8.74 13.79
CA ILE A 179 -22.27 9.97 14.18
C ILE A 179 -22.61 11.22 13.36
N GLN A 180 -23.76 11.24 12.68
CA GLN A 180 -24.30 12.43 12.03
C GLN A 180 -24.96 13.36 13.06
N ALA A 181 -24.93 14.66 12.78
CA ALA A 181 -25.43 15.72 13.64
C ALA A 181 -26.91 16.04 13.33
N VAL A 182 -27.83 15.35 14.02
CA VAL A 182 -29.27 15.56 13.83
C VAL A 182 -29.73 16.74 14.70
N THR A 183 -30.20 17.79 14.02
CA THR A 183 -30.63 19.06 14.66
C THR A 183 -32.15 19.23 14.67
N MET A 184 -32.88 18.34 14.01
CA MET A 184 -34.33 18.32 14.01
C MET A 184 -34.85 16.89 13.79
N HIS A 185 -35.84 16.49 14.60
CA HIS A 185 -36.53 15.20 14.48
C HIS A 185 -38.06 15.37 14.53
N ALA A 186 -38.78 14.36 14.06
CA ALA A 186 -40.24 14.34 14.06
C ALA A 186 -40.86 13.86 15.38
N GLU A 187 -42.03 14.40 15.72
CA GLU A 187 -42.91 13.81 16.72
C GLU A 187 -43.63 12.58 16.14
N ALA A 188 -43.95 11.62 17.00
CA ALA A 188 -44.63 10.38 16.64
C ALA A 188 -46.09 10.38 17.12
N LEU A 189 -47.04 10.28 16.18
CA LEU A 189 -48.44 10.01 16.45
C LEU A 189 -48.77 8.56 16.05
N VAL A 190 -49.59 7.87 16.85
CA VAL A 190 -50.18 6.57 16.49
C VAL A 190 -51.68 6.72 16.38
N PHE A 191 -52.23 6.36 15.22
CA PHE A 191 -53.66 6.48 14.90
C PHE A 191 -54.30 5.10 14.63
N GLU A 192 -55.61 5.03 14.85
CA GLU A 192 -56.46 3.89 14.53
C GLU A 192 -57.64 4.37 13.66
N ILE A 193 -57.94 3.61 12.61
CA ILE A 193 -59.06 3.85 11.70
C ILE A 193 -59.95 2.60 11.70
N GLU A 194 -61.22 2.74 12.04
CA GLU A 194 -62.23 1.69 11.92
C GLU A 194 -63.17 2.05 10.77
N LEU A 195 -63.18 1.21 9.73
CA LEU A 195 -64.12 1.29 8.60
C LEU A 195 -65.30 0.36 8.85
N VAL A 196 -66.52 0.85 8.65
CA VAL A 196 -67.76 0.08 8.79
C VAL A 196 -68.59 0.24 7.52
N GLY A 197 -68.66 -0.83 6.74
CA GLY A 197 -69.43 -0.95 5.50
C GLY A 197 -70.74 -1.71 5.68
N ILE A 198 -71.18 -2.40 4.63
CA ILE A 198 -72.46 -3.14 4.59
C ILE A 198 -72.18 -4.56 4.10
N THR A 199 -72.46 -5.56 4.93
CA THR A 199 -72.26 -6.96 4.54
C THR A 199 -73.42 -7.50 3.69
N ARG A 200 -73.08 -8.31 2.69
CA ARG A 200 -74.00 -9.18 1.94
C ARG A 200 -73.31 -10.51 1.64
N HIS A 201 -74.10 -11.55 1.36
CA HIS A 201 -73.57 -12.76 0.74
C HIS A 201 -73.04 -12.44 -0.67
N MET A 202 -72.05 -13.19 -1.16
CA MET A 202 -71.40 -13.00 -2.46
C MET A 202 -72.39 -12.96 -3.64
N SER A 203 -73.57 -13.56 -3.50
CA SER A 203 -74.65 -13.53 -4.50
C SER A 203 -75.37 -12.17 -4.64
N ALA A 204 -75.16 -11.24 -3.71
CA ALA A 204 -75.69 -9.87 -3.73
C ALA A 204 -74.58 -8.86 -3.46
N LYS A 205 -73.40 -9.12 -4.04
CA LYS A 205 -72.17 -8.34 -3.79
C LYS A 205 -72.35 -6.87 -4.17
N GLU A 206 -73.15 -6.58 -5.18
CA GLU A 206 -73.43 -5.24 -5.71
C GLU A 206 -74.21 -4.37 -4.71
N GLU A 207 -74.85 -4.97 -3.70
CA GLU A 207 -75.52 -4.27 -2.60
C GLU A 207 -74.64 -4.14 -1.33
N ALA A 208 -73.42 -4.68 -1.35
CA ALA A 208 -72.48 -4.61 -0.25
C ALA A 208 -71.59 -3.36 -0.35
N SER A 209 -70.99 -2.99 0.79
CA SER A 209 -69.93 -1.98 0.87
C SER A 209 -68.75 -2.63 1.59
N ASP A 210 -67.71 -2.97 0.82
CA ASP A 210 -66.59 -3.81 1.26
C ASP A 210 -65.52 -3.00 2.00
N ALA A 211 -65.42 -3.22 3.31
CA ALA A 211 -64.48 -2.51 4.17
C ALA A 211 -63.01 -2.89 3.89
N ILE A 212 -62.74 -4.09 3.37
CA ILE A 212 -61.38 -4.51 2.99
C ILE A 212 -60.96 -3.81 1.71
N LEU A 213 -61.85 -3.69 0.70
CA LEU A 213 -61.53 -2.96 -0.53
C LEU A 213 -61.25 -1.47 -0.25
N ALA A 214 -62.05 -0.82 0.59
CA ALA A 214 -61.78 0.56 0.99
C ALA A 214 -60.46 0.70 1.76
N ALA A 215 -60.09 -0.26 2.61
CA ALA A 215 -58.78 -0.28 3.24
C ALA A 215 -57.63 -0.42 2.22
N CYS A 216 -57.77 -1.30 1.24
CA CYS A 216 -56.79 -1.49 0.16
C CYS A 216 -56.58 -0.22 -0.68
N GLU A 217 -57.63 0.60 -0.86
CA GLU A 217 -57.53 1.91 -1.51
C GLU A 217 -56.90 2.96 -0.59
N LEU A 218 -57.28 2.99 0.69
CA LEU A 218 -56.86 3.99 1.66
C LEU A 218 -55.37 3.89 2.03
N ILE A 219 -54.82 2.68 2.19
CA ILE A 219 -53.45 2.45 2.68
C ILE A 219 -52.38 3.15 1.80
N PRO A 220 -52.37 3.00 0.46
CA PRO A 220 -51.44 3.73 -0.41
C PRO A 220 -51.55 5.25 -0.31
N HIS A 221 -52.75 5.78 -0.07
CA HIS A 221 -52.94 7.22 0.10
C HIS A 221 -52.36 7.71 1.42
N ILE A 222 -52.57 6.99 2.52
CA ILE A 222 -51.95 7.32 3.81
C ILE A 222 -50.42 7.29 3.68
N ALA A 223 -49.85 6.28 3.03
CA ALA A 223 -48.39 6.16 2.86
C ALA A 223 -47.76 7.32 2.05
N LYS A 224 -48.54 7.97 1.18
CA LYS A 224 -48.11 9.10 0.33
C LYS A 224 -48.61 10.46 0.83
N MET A 225 -49.32 10.48 1.97
CA MET A 225 -49.96 11.68 2.48
C MET A 225 -48.93 12.74 2.83
N LYS A 226 -49.18 13.98 2.36
CA LYS A 226 -48.43 15.16 2.76
C LYS A 226 -49.17 15.87 3.88
N LEU A 227 -48.61 15.84 5.07
CA LEU A 227 -49.15 16.57 6.21
C LEU A 227 -49.03 18.08 5.99
N ARG A 228 -50.12 18.82 6.22
CA ARG A 228 -50.19 20.27 6.04
C ARG A 228 -49.50 20.99 7.21
N GLY A 229 -49.10 22.25 6.96
CA GLY A 229 -48.59 23.15 8.01
C GLY A 229 -47.11 23.03 8.35
N ALA A 230 -46.30 22.33 7.55
CA ALA A 230 -44.83 22.36 7.71
C ALA A 230 -44.30 23.79 7.45
N LYS A 231 -43.41 24.29 8.32
CA LYS A 231 -42.85 25.66 8.24
C LYS A 231 -41.97 25.90 7.00
N SER A 232 -41.31 24.85 6.50
CA SER A 232 -40.41 24.91 5.34
C SER A 232 -40.28 23.54 4.68
N SER A 233 -39.63 23.49 3.51
CA SER A 233 -39.29 22.23 2.83
C SER A 233 -38.36 21.34 3.65
N GLU A 234 -37.51 21.90 4.52
CA GLU A 234 -36.68 21.13 5.46
C GLU A 234 -37.56 20.47 6.54
N HIS A 235 -38.60 21.14 7.03
CA HIS A 235 -39.55 20.56 7.98
C HIS A 235 -40.38 19.45 7.34
N GLU A 236 -40.80 19.61 6.08
CA GLU A 236 -41.54 18.58 5.35
C GLU A 236 -40.77 17.24 5.26
N LYS A 237 -39.42 17.26 5.31
CA LYS A 237 -38.60 16.04 5.31
C LYS A 237 -38.81 15.15 6.55
N CYS A 238 -39.32 15.70 7.66
CA CYS A 238 -39.68 14.93 8.85
C CYS A 238 -41.05 14.23 8.71
N ASN A 239 -41.83 14.57 7.69
CA ASN A 239 -43.19 14.06 7.55
C ASN A 239 -43.21 12.68 6.89
N ARG A 240 -43.83 11.72 7.57
CA ARG A 240 -44.00 10.38 7.03
C ARG A 240 -45.16 9.66 7.70
N CYS A 241 -45.99 8.98 6.92
CA CYS A 241 -47.09 8.19 7.45
C CYS A 241 -46.98 6.74 6.98
N SER A 242 -47.44 5.81 7.80
CA SER A 242 -47.55 4.39 7.44
C SER A 242 -48.72 3.72 8.15
N VAL A 243 -49.28 2.68 7.54
CA VAL A 243 -50.19 1.73 8.18
C VAL A 243 -49.41 0.45 8.42
N GLY A 244 -49.35 0.01 9.68
CA GLY A 244 -48.62 -1.19 10.08
C GLY A 244 -49.52 -2.38 10.41
N VAL A 245 -50.81 -2.15 10.66
CA VAL A 245 -51.78 -3.19 11.04
C VAL A 245 -53.03 -3.05 10.20
N VAL A 246 -53.53 -4.18 9.68
CA VAL A 246 -54.80 -4.29 8.95
C VAL A 246 -55.50 -5.55 9.43
N HIS A 247 -56.75 -5.44 9.90
CA HIS A 247 -57.57 -6.58 10.28
C HIS A 247 -59.02 -6.34 9.87
N GLY A 248 -59.49 -7.07 8.85
CA GLY A 248 -60.84 -6.93 8.32
C GLY A 248 -61.57 -8.26 8.23
N ALA A 249 -62.83 -8.28 8.65
CA ALA A 249 -63.68 -9.47 8.72
C ALA A 249 -65.16 -9.06 8.93
N LEU A 250 -66.03 -10.01 9.28
CA LEU A 250 -67.47 -9.79 9.44
C LEU A 250 -67.83 -9.31 10.84
N GLY A 251 -68.56 -8.19 10.92
CA GLY A 251 -69.02 -7.58 12.15
C GLY A 251 -67.88 -7.05 13.03
N LYS A 252 -68.25 -6.37 14.13
CA LYS A 252 -67.28 -5.75 15.05
C LYS A 252 -66.38 -6.75 15.78
N ASP A 253 -66.84 -8.00 15.88
CA ASP A 253 -66.11 -9.12 16.48
C ASP A 253 -65.12 -9.77 15.50
N LEU A 254 -65.05 -9.29 14.25
CA LEU A 254 -64.12 -9.74 13.21
C LEU A 254 -64.21 -11.25 12.97
N VAL A 255 -65.40 -11.74 12.64
CA VAL A 255 -65.66 -13.17 12.41
C VAL A 255 -65.06 -13.63 11.07
N GLU A 256 -64.10 -14.56 11.11
CA GLU A 256 -63.27 -14.94 9.94
C GLU A 256 -63.76 -16.19 9.18
N TRP A 257 -64.61 -17.03 9.78
CA TRP A 257 -64.92 -18.36 9.22
C TRP A 257 -65.84 -18.35 7.99
N ARG A 258 -66.44 -17.20 7.62
CA ARG A 258 -67.50 -17.13 6.60
C ARG A 258 -67.15 -16.22 5.40
N PRO A 259 -66.17 -16.60 4.56
CA PRO A 259 -65.65 -15.75 3.48
C PRO A 259 -66.65 -15.47 2.34
N ALA A 260 -67.77 -16.20 2.28
CA ALA A 260 -68.84 -15.94 1.31
C ALA A 260 -69.68 -14.69 1.65
N GLN A 261 -69.46 -14.05 2.80
CA GLN A 261 -70.02 -12.72 3.08
C GLN A 261 -68.94 -11.65 2.89
N VAL A 262 -69.32 -10.53 2.28
CA VAL A 262 -68.45 -9.36 2.09
C VAL A 262 -68.15 -8.74 3.46
N ALA A 263 -66.88 -8.45 3.72
CA ALA A 263 -66.42 -7.86 4.98
C ALA A 263 -66.99 -6.46 5.17
N ASP A 264 -67.64 -6.22 6.31
CA ASP A 264 -68.25 -4.95 6.69
C ASP A 264 -67.48 -4.22 7.78
N VAL A 265 -66.41 -4.79 8.34
CA VAL A 265 -65.53 -4.09 9.28
C VAL A 265 -64.07 -4.28 8.90
N CYS A 266 -63.30 -3.19 8.91
CA CYS A 266 -61.84 -3.23 8.77
C CYS A 266 -61.18 -2.24 9.73
N LYS A 267 -60.28 -2.73 10.58
CA LYS A 267 -59.50 -1.91 11.54
C LYS A 267 -58.07 -1.77 11.05
N LEU A 268 -57.61 -0.53 10.99
CA LEU A 268 -56.27 -0.14 10.57
C LEU A 268 -55.57 0.55 11.73
N ALA A 269 -54.29 0.25 11.97
CA ALA A 269 -53.46 1.05 12.87
C ALA A 269 -52.16 1.47 12.18
N GLY A 270 -51.78 2.72 12.37
CA GLY A 270 -50.66 3.34 11.70
C GLY A 270 -49.95 4.39 12.55
N SER A 271 -48.84 4.91 12.02
CA SER A 271 -48.07 5.98 12.65
C SER A 271 -47.84 7.12 11.68
N ALA A 272 -47.94 8.35 12.19
CA ALA A 272 -47.61 9.58 11.49
C ALA A 272 -46.45 10.28 12.21
N ARG A 273 -45.44 10.68 11.44
CA ARG A 273 -44.30 11.49 11.83
C ARG A 273 -44.53 12.91 11.34
N TYR A 274 -44.38 13.90 12.21
CA TYR A 274 -44.63 15.29 11.85
C TYR A 274 -43.60 16.25 12.47
N ALA A 275 -43.35 17.35 11.77
CA ALA A 275 -42.26 18.26 12.08
C ALA A 275 -42.59 19.27 13.21
N PRO A 276 -41.57 19.88 13.82
CA PRO A 276 -41.73 21.04 14.69
C PRO A 276 -42.64 22.14 14.08
N GLY A 277 -43.66 22.56 14.81
CA GLY A 277 -44.64 23.56 14.37
C GLY A 277 -45.91 23.00 13.72
N GLN A 278 -45.94 21.73 13.37
CA GLN A 278 -47.19 21.02 13.10
C GLN A 278 -47.79 20.53 14.42
N THR A 279 -49.12 20.41 14.46
CA THR A 279 -49.83 19.97 15.68
C THR A 279 -50.51 18.63 15.48
N GLN A 280 -50.66 17.89 16.56
CA GLN A 280 -51.38 16.63 16.58
C GLN A 280 -52.80 16.77 16.02
N GLU A 281 -53.51 17.84 16.38
CA GLU A 281 -54.86 18.11 15.89
C GLU A 281 -54.88 18.30 14.37
N GLY A 282 -53.87 18.99 13.83
CA GLY A 282 -53.72 19.20 12.39
C GLY A 282 -53.46 17.89 11.65
N VAL A 283 -52.57 17.04 12.18
CA VAL A 283 -52.27 15.72 11.60
C VAL A 283 -53.51 14.82 11.64
N MET A 284 -54.25 14.81 12.75
CA MET A 284 -55.51 14.06 12.85
C MET A 284 -56.54 14.60 11.86
N ALA A 285 -56.67 15.92 11.70
CA ALA A 285 -57.56 16.51 10.71
C ALA A 285 -57.21 16.11 9.27
N ASP A 286 -55.91 16.06 8.93
CA ASP A 286 -55.43 15.59 7.62
C ASP A 286 -55.81 14.12 7.37
N ILE A 287 -55.62 13.25 8.37
CA ILE A 287 -56.00 11.84 8.29
C ILE A 287 -57.52 11.71 8.16
N HIS A 288 -58.29 12.45 8.95
CA HIS A 288 -59.75 12.46 8.87
C HIS A 288 -60.25 12.87 7.48
N GLU A 289 -59.72 13.97 6.93
CA GLU A 289 -60.10 14.47 5.60
C GLU A 289 -59.77 13.45 4.51
N LEU A 290 -58.58 12.83 4.58
CA LEU A 290 -58.19 11.78 3.64
C LEU A 290 -59.11 10.56 3.73
N VAL A 291 -59.39 10.08 4.95
CA VAL A 291 -60.29 8.95 5.18
C VAL A 291 -61.69 9.26 4.64
N SER A 292 -62.25 10.43 4.96
CA SER A 292 -63.56 10.86 4.45
C SER A 292 -63.59 10.95 2.93
N THR A 293 -62.51 11.40 2.29
CA THR A 293 -62.41 11.50 0.83
C THR A 293 -62.43 10.12 0.17
N VAL A 294 -61.63 9.17 0.68
CA VAL A 294 -61.52 7.83 0.11
C VAL A 294 -62.81 7.03 0.32
N ILE A 295 -63.37 7.03 1.54
CA ILE A 295 -64.60 6.26 1.81
C ILE A 295 -65.83 6.84 1.11
N GLY A 296 -65.80 8.10 0.67
CA GLY A 296 -66.87 8.73 -0.11
C GLY A 296 -67.17 8.00 -1.43
N ASN A 297 -66.22 7.21 -1.93
CA ASN A 297 -66.40 6.34 -3.10
C ASN A 297 -67.23 5.08 -2.81
N TYR A 298 -67.52 4.79 -1.53
CA TYR A 298 -68.19 3.58 -1.08
C TYR A 298 -69.53 3.90 -0.41
N ALA A 299 -70.63 3.62 -1.11
CA ALA A 299 -71.97 3.90 -0.62
C ALA A 299 -72.24 3.21 0.73
N GLY A 300 -72.77 3.96 1.70
CA GLY A 300 -73.14 3.44 3.03
C GLY A 300 -71.98 3.11 3.97
N MET A 301 -70.74 3.44 3.61
CA MET A 301 -69.58 3.25 4.48
C MET A 301 -69.42 4.42 5.46
N SER A 302 -69.05 4.10 6.70
CA SER A 302 -68.67 5.07 7.74
C SER A 302 -67.28 4.74 8.28
N ALA A 303 -66.61 5.74 8.87
CA ALA A 303 -65.30 5.55 9.47
C ALA A 303 -65.18 6.30 10.81
N THR A 304 -64.42 5.73 11.73
CA THR A 304 -63.95 6.41 12.96
C THR A 304 -62.43 6.49 12.91
N VAL A 305 -61.86 7.67 13.15
CA VAL A 305 -60.41 7.85 13.31
C VAL A 305 -60.15 8.36 14.73
N LYS A 306 -59.20 7.76 15.44
CA LYS A 306 -58.79 8.16 16.79
C LYS A 306 -57.30 7.94 17.01
N GLN A 307 -56.74 8.63 17.99
CA GLN A 307 -55.40 8.33 18.50
C GLN A 307 -55.43 7.09 19.39
N ARG A 308 -54.34 6.30 19.37
CA ARG A 308 -54.27 5.03 20.12
C ARG A 308 -53.45 5.09 21.41
N PHE A 309 -52.36 5.87 21.49
CA PHE A 309 -51.43 5.85 22.62
C PHE A 309 -50.99 7.26 23.08
N GLU A 310 -50.78 7.39 24.40
CA GLU A 310 -50.11 8.49 25.11
C GLU A 310 -49.20 7.88 26.20
N PRO A 311 -48.03 8.49 26.52
CA PRO A 311 -47.48 9.75 26.00
C PRO A 311 -46.76 9.62 24.65
N THR A 312 -46.66 10.73 23.91
CA THR A 312 -45.85 10.84 22.69
C THR A 312 -44.42 11.32 23.01
N MET A 313 -43.49 11.11 22.08
CA MET A 313 -42.17 11.75 22.12
C MET A 313 -42.21 13.04 21.31
N PRO A 314 -42.03 14.22 21.93
CA PRO A 314 -42.15 15.50 21.25
C PRO A 314 -41.14 15.70 20.13
N ALA A 315 -41.48 16.53 19.15
CA ALA A 315 -40.52 17.01 18.15
C ALA A 315 -39.46 17.93 18.77
N PHE A 316 -38.33 18.05 18.09
CA PHE A 316 -37.15 18.83 18.51
C PHE A 316 -36.62 19.65 17.34
N GLU A 317 -36.19 20.89 17.59
CA GLU A 317 -35.53 21.76 16.61
C GLU A 317 -34.48 22.64 17.30
N VAL A 318 -33.20 22.50 16.92
CA VAL A 318 -32.12 23.40 17.35
C VAL A 318 -31.43 24.04 16.15
N PRO A 319 -31.12 25.34 16.19
CA PRO A 319 -30.41 26.00 15.10
C PRO A 319 -29.04 25.36 14.80
N LYS A 320 -28.70 25.22 13.51
CA LYS A 320 -27.40 24.67 13.07
C LYS A 320 -26.20 25.48 13.54
N ASP A 321 -26.39 26.75 13.89
CA ASP A 321 -25.38 27.66 14.42
C ASP A 321 -25.36 27.74 15.96
N SER A 322 -26.20 26.95 16.65
CA SER A 322 -26.10 26.78 18.11
C SER A 322 -24.68 26.36 18.50
N ARG A 323 -24.27 26.77 19.70
CA ARG A 323 -22.92 26.55 20.22
C ARG A 323 -22.57 25.06 20.28
N ILE A 324 -23.50 24.20 20.69
CA ILE A 324 -23.26 22.76 20.81
C ILE A 324 -23.05 22.11 19.44
N VAL A 325 -23.84 22.51 18.44
CA VAL A 325 -23.72 22.01 17.06
C VAL A 325 -22.37 22.40 16.47
N ARG A 326 -21.97 23.68 16.57
CA ARG A 326 -20.66 24.14 16.09
C ARG A 326 -19.50 23.45 16.81
N ALA A 327 -19.61 23.24 18.12
CA ALA A 327 -18.58 22.57 18.89
C ALA A 327 -18.40 21.12 18.46
N LEU A 328 -19.50 20.39 18.27
CA LEU A 328 -19.47 19.00 17.82
C LEU A 328 -18.96 18.89 16.37
N ASN A 329 -19.46 19.72 15.44
CA ASN A 329 -19.00 19.74 14.05
C ASN A 329 -17.50 20.05 13.95
N LYS A 330 -17.01 20.97 14.77
CA LYS A 330 -15.58 21.28 14.84
C LYS A 330 -14.78 20.09 15.36
N ALA A 331 -15.20 19.47 16.46
CA ALA A 331 -14.53 18.28 16.99
C ALA A 331 -14.54 17.13 15.97
N TYR A 332 -15.66 16.94 15.27
CA TYR A 332 -15.77 15.98 14.18
C TYR A 332 -14.78 16.28 13.05
N GLN A 333 -14.70 17.53 12.57
CA GLN A 333 -13.74 17.95 11.56
C GLN A 333 -12.29 17.77 12.02
N GLU A 334 -11.97 18.05 13.28
CA GLU A 334 -10.62 17.85 13.83
C GLU A 334 -10.23 16.36 13.91
N VAL A 335 -11.20 15.49 14.21
CA VAL A 335 -10.97 14.03 14.34
C VAL A 335 -11.06 13.29 13.01
N ARG A 336 -11.93 13.72 12.08
CA ARG A 336 -12.25 13.02 10.83
C ARG A 336 -11.78 13.74 9.57
N ASN A 337 -11.33 14.99 9.69
CA ASN A 337 -10.83 15.82 8.60
C ASN A 337 -11.83 16.10 7.45
N TYR A 338 -13.14 16.01 7.68
CA TYR A 338 -14.19 16.50 6.78
C TYR A 338 -15.45 16.97 7.54
N GLU A 339 -16.33 17.71 6.86
CA GLU A 339 -17.48 18.35 7.49
C GLU A 339 -18.51 17.33 7.99
N GLN A 340 -19.01 17.51 9.21
CA GLN A 340 -20.04 16.64 9.78
C GLN A 340 -21.39 16.86 9.07
N PRO A 341 -22.03 15.82 8.51
CA PRO A 341 -23.39 15.92 8.00
C PRO A 341 -24.33 16.41 9.11
N THR A 342 -24.96 17.57 8.90
CA THR A 342 -25.72 18.29 9.94
C THR A 342 -27.08 18.78 9.43
N GLY A 343 -28.16 18.39 10.09
CA GLY A 343 -29.50 18.86 9.72
C GLY A 343 -30.62 17.86 10.00
N VAL A 344 -31.58 17.85 9.08
CA VAL A 344 -32.67 16.87 8.98
C VAL A 344 -32.18 15.73 8.10
N LEU A 345 -31.85 14.61 8.72
CA LEU A 345 -31.18 13.51 8.04
C LEU A 345 -32.07 12.28 8.08
N ALA A 346 -32.44 11.74 6.93
CA ALA A 346 -33.19 10.48 6.87
C ALA A 346 -32.22 9.28 6.92
N PRO A 347 -32.56 8.18 7.61
CA PRO A 347 -33.82 7.93 8.30
C PRO A 347 -33.89 8.45 9.75
N THR A 348 -32.82 9.03 10.30
CA THR A 348 -32.66 9.33 11.73
C THR A 348 -33.61 10.40 12.25
N CYS A 349 -34.05 11.33 11.40
CA CYS A 349 -35.05 12.34 11.73
C CYS A 349 -36.45 11.76 12.00
N PHE A 350 -36.70 10.48 11.68
CA PHE A 350 -38.00 9.82 11.92
C PHE A 350 -38.08 9.10 13.27
N TYR A 351 -36.96 8.98 13.99
CA TYR A 351 -36.90 8.20 15.23
C TYR A 351 -37.61 8.90 16.38
N GLY A 352 -38.11 8.09 17.32
CA GLY A 352 -38.43 8.61 18.65
C GLY A 352 -37.12 8.92 19.38
N SER A 353 -37.09 9.98 20.19
CA SER A 353 -35.89 10.32 20.96
C SER A 353 -36.22 11.14 22.19
N ASP A 354 -35.54 10.84 23.29
CA ASP A 354 -35.55 11.60 24.53
C ASP A 354 -35.09 13.07 24.36
N ALA A 355 -34.37 13.39 23.27
CA ALA A 355 -34.02 14.76 22.91
C ALA A 355 -35.24 15.71 22.87
N GLY A 356 -36.42 15.20 22.49
CA GLY A 356 -37.66 15.96 22.46
C GLY A 356 -38.13 16.39 23.85
N HIS A 357 -38.00 15.48 24.83
CA HIS A 357 -38.34 15.76 26.23
C HIS A 357 -37.37 16.77 26.85
N LEU A 358 -36.07 16.58 26.64
CA LEU A 358 -35.02 17.48 27.14
C LEU A 358 -35.18 18.91 26.59
N PHE A 359 -35.51 19.03 25.30
CA PHE A 359 -35.76 20.33 24.68
C PHE A 359 -37.06 20.96 25.15
N LYS A 360 -38.19 20.24 25.09
CA LYS A 360 -39.52 20.83 25.34
C LYS A 360 -39.78 21.12 26.82
N ALA A 361 -39.32 20.25 27.72
CA ALA A 361 -39.58 20.40 29.16
C ALA A 361 -38.54 21.27 29.87
N LEU A 362 -37.27 21.22 29.44
CA LEU A 362 -36.17 21.92 30.12
C LEU A 362 -35.57 23.08 29.32
N GLY A 363 -35.96 23.27 28.05
CA GLY A 363 -35.45 24.35 27.21
C GLY A 363 -33.96 24.21 26.85
N MET A 364 -33.40 23.00 26.95
CA MET A 364 -32.00 22.75 26.64
C MET A 364 -31.73 22.83 25.14
N GLU A 365 -30.62 23.42 24.72
CA GLU A 365 -30.14 23.30 23.35
C GLU A 365 -29.28 22.03 23.21
N GLY A 366 -29.57 21.15 22.26
CA GLY A 366 -28.80 19.93 22.12
C GLY A 366 -28.66 19.44 20.70
N ILE A 367 -28.24 18.18 20.57
CA ILE A 367 -28.03 17.51 19.31
C ILE A 367 -28.20 16.01 19.50
N VAL A 368 -28.77 15.34 18.51
CA VAL A 368 -28.77 13.88 18.44
C VAL A 368 -27.54 13.44 17.64
N CYS A 369 -26.62 12.71 18.29
CA CYS A 369 -25.40 12.21 17.68
C CYS A 369 -24.86 10.99 18.44
N GLY A 370 -24.97 9.81 17.83
CA GLY A 370 -24.51 8.55 18.43
C GLY A 370 -23.98 7.54 17.40
N PRO A 371 -23.17 6.57 17.85
CA PRO A 371 -22.73 5.45 17.02
C PRO A 371 -23.89 4.52 16.65
N GLY A 372 -23.78 3.86 15.49
CA GLY A 372 -24.84 2.98 14.95
C GLY A 372 -25.96 3.75 14.25
N GLY A 373 -26.78 3.05 13.46
CA GLY A 373 -27.83 3.66 12.63
C GLY A 373 -28.21 2.77 11.45
N LYS A 374 -27.24 2.47 10.59
CA LYS A 374 -27.40 1.62 9.40
C LYS A 374 -28.00 0.24 9.67
N TYR A 375 -27.65 -0.37 10.79
CA TYR A 375 -28.03 -1.75 11.14
C TYR A 375 -28.96 -1.82 12.36
N ASN A 376 -29.68 -0.73 12.63
CA ASN A 376 -30.55 -0.59 13.80
C ASN A 376 -31.80 -1.50 13.73
N THR A 377 -32.19 -2.08 14.89
CA THR A 377 -33.47 -2.76 15.15
C THR A 377 -33.80 -3.87 14.14
N ARG A 378 -32.89 -4.83 13.98
CA ARG A 378 -33.04 -5.99 13.09
C ARG A 378 -32.21 -7.17 13.61
N PRO A 379 -32.46 -8.41 13.15
CA PRO A 379 -31.57 -9.52 13.44
C PRO A 379 -30.12 -9.24 13.02
N ASP A 380 -29.17 -9.74 13.82
CA ASP A 380 -27.73 -9.44 13.69
C ASP A 380 -27.43 -7.92 13.73
N GLU A 381 -28.10 -7.22 14.66
CA GLU A 381 -27.83 -5.82 14.99
C GLU A 381 -26.35 -5.63 15.31
N LYS A 382 -25.72 -4.61 14.71
CA LYS A 382 -24.27 -4.42 14.76
C LYS A 382 -23.82 -2.98 14.51
N ILE A 383 -22.60 -2.65 14.95
CA ILE A 383 -21.92 -1.38 14.61
C ILE A 383 -20.54 -1.66 14.00
N MET A 384 -20.11 -0.84 13.04
CA MET A 384 -18.79 -0.98 12.37
C MET A 384 -17.65 -0.50 13.27
N GLU A 385 -16.54 -1.22 13.23
CA GLU A 385 -15.25 -0.74 13.75
C GLU A 385 -14.72 0.44 12.90
N ILE A 386 -14.00 1.39 13.51
CA ILE A 386 -13.40 2.53 12.79
C ILE A 386 -12.17 2.01 12.03
N LYS A 387 -12.25 1.96 10.70
CA LYS A 387 -11.12 1.61 9.82
C LYS A 387 -10.34 2.85 9.41
N VAL A 388 -9.01 2.75 9.34
CA VAL A 388 -8.15 3.75 8.71
C VAL A 388 -8.51 3.82 7.22
N LEU A 389 -8.94 5.00 6.75
CA LEU A 389 -9.26 5.22 5.35
C LEU A 389 -8.00 5.30 4.51
N GLN A 390 -8.12 5.04 3.20
CA GLN A 390 -6.97 5.03 2.30
C GLN A 390 -6.11 6.31 2.36
N HIS A 391 -6.74 7.49 2.35
CA HIS A 391 -6.02 8.76 2.40
C HIS A 391 -5.33 9.00 3.76
N GLU A 392 -5.87 8.44 4.85
CA GLU A 392 -5.23 8.46 6.17
C GLU A 392 -4.04 7.51 6.20
N ALA A 393 -4.15 6.34 5.58
CA ALA A 393 -3.04 5.40 5.44
C ALA A 393 -1.87 6.00 4.64
N GLU A 394 -2.17 6.65 3.51
CA GLU A 394 -1.16 7.36 2.70
C GLU A 394 -0.48 8.48 3.49
N LYS A 395 -1.25 9.27 4.25
CA LYS A 395 -0.69 10.32 5.12
C LYS A 395 0.21 9.74 6.21
N LEU A 396 -0.26 8.71 6.92
CA LEU A 396 0.52 8.06 7.97
C LEU A 396 1.80 7.43 7.41
N MET A 397 1.78 6.86 6.21
CA MET A 397 2.97 6.32 5.56
C MET A 397 4.01 7.40 5.23
N LEU A 398 3.58 8.62 4.90
CA LEU A 398 4.48 9.75 4.71
C LEU A 398 5.07 10.27 6.03
N GLU A 399 4.31 10.23 7.12
CA GLU A 399 4.70 10.79 8.43
C GLU A 399 5.47 9.81 9.33
N SER A 400 5.34 8.50 9.10
CA SER A 400 5.90 7.46 9.98
C SER A 400 7.42 7.24 9.88
N PRO A 401 8.06 7.28 8.68
CA PRO A 401 9.49 7.04 8.54
C PRO A 401 10.36 8.02 9.34
N ASP A 402 11.43 7.52 9.98
CA ASP A 402 12.31 8.29 10.86
C ASP A 402 13.79 8.12 10.49
N THR A 403 14.50 9.23 10.28
CA THR A 403 15.93 9.24 9.94
C THR A 403 16.80 8.63 11.03
N ALA A 404 16.41 8.73 12.30
CA ALA A 404 17.16 8.13 13.40
C ALA A 404 17.13 6.58 13.31
N LYS A 405 15.99 6.01 12.91
CA LYS A 405 15.84 4.56 12.72
C LYS A 405 16.55 4.07 11.46
N LEU A 406 16.43 4.81 10.35
CA LEU A 406 17.18 4.53 9.12
C LEU A 406 18.69 4.47 9.39
N ARG A 407 19.21 5.46 10.12
CA ARG A 407 20.60 5.51 10.57
C ARG A 407 20.97 4.33 11.47
N HIS A 408 20.09 3.96 12.39
CA HIS A 408 20.30 2.83 13.28
C HIS A 408 20.44 1.51 12.50
N TRP A 409 19.50 1.23 11.59
CA TRP A 409 19.54 0.00 10.79
C TRP A 409 20.72 -0.03 9.84
N SER A 410 21.00 1.09 9.14
CA SER A 410 22.17 1.20 8.27
C SER A 410 23.46 0.88 9.03
N LYS A 411 23.65 1.46 10.22
CA LYS A 411 24.83 1.19 11.05
C LYS A 411 24.88 -0.25 11.58
N LEU A 412 23.74 -0.79 12.01
CA LEU A 412 23.70 -2.11 12.66
C LEU A 412 23.91 -3.23 11.64
N TYR A 413 23.26 -3.16 10.48
CA TYR A 413 23.29 -4.24 9.50
C TYR A 413 24.56 -4.25 8.66
N SER A 414 25.20 -3.09 8.48
CA SER A 414 26.53 -2.98 7.85
C SER A 414 27.71 -3.03 8.83
N ALA A 415 27.49 -3.47 10.08
CA ALA A 415 28.57 -3.51 11.08
C ALA A 415 29.58 -4.65 10.84
N GLU A 416 29.13 -5.74 10.23
CA GLU A 416 29.90 -6.94 9.93
C GLU A 416 29.52 -7.46 8.54
N PRO A 417 30.40 -8.21 7.85
CA PRO A 417 30.07 -8.77 6.56
C PRO A 417 28.95 -9.81 6.62
N HIS A 418 28.09 -9.82 5.62
CA HIS A 418 26.95 -10.72 5.50
C HIS A 418 26.86 -11.26 4.07
N LEU A 419 27.81 -12.15 3.73
CA LEU A 419 27.83 -12.85 2.45
C LEU A 419 26.62 -13.79 2.33
N ALA A 420 26.25 -14.10 1.09
CA ALA A 420 25.17 -15.03 0.77
C ALA A 420 25.14 -16.28 1.65
N GLY A 421 23.96 -16.62 2.17
CA GLY A 421 23.76 -17.74 3.10
C GLY A 421 24.01 -17.43 4.58
N ASP A 422 24.13 -16.15 4.98
CA ASP A 422 24.18 -15.75 6.39
C ASP A 422 22.80 -15.90 7.08
N LEU A 423 22.55 -17.10 7.60
CA LEU A 423 21.35 -17.41 8.36
C LEU A 423 21.11 -16.44 9.53
N ALA A 424 22.16 -16.05 10.27
CA ALA A 424 21.99 -15.21 11.44
C ALA A 424 21.53 -13.80 11.06
N HIS A 425 21.97 -13.28 9.90
CA HIS A 425 21.47 -12.02 9.35
C HIS A 425 20.00 -12.13 8.95
N ALA A 426 19.63 -13.17 8.20
CA ALA A 426 18.26 -13.43 7.78
C ALA A 426 17.29 -13.58 8.97
N GLU A 427 17.70 -14.29 10.03
CA GLU A 427 16.90 -14.46 11.25
C GLU A 427 16.64 -13.14 11.98
N ARG A 428 17.64 -12.23 12.04
CA ARG A 428 17.45 -10.91 12.64
C ARG A 428 16.39 -10.10 11.91
N ILE A 429 16.39 -10.10 10.57
CA ILE A 429 15.37 -9.41 9.77
C ILE A 429 13.99 -10.04 9.99
N ARG A 430 13.90 -11.38 9.94
CA ARG A 430 12.66 -12.12 10.20
C ARG A 430 12.06 -11.73 11.54
N ASP A 431 12.84 -11.82 12.60
CA ASP A 431 12.39 -11.58 13.97
C ASP A 431 12.00 -10.10 14.17
N LEU A 432 12.70 -9.18 13.51
CA LEU A 432 12.34 -7.76 13.49
C LEU A 432 10.96 -7.55 12.86
N TRP A 433 10.67 -8.12 11.69
CA TRP A 433 9.37 -7.95 11.04
C TRP A 433 8.23 -8.61 11.82
N ILE A 434 8.49 -9.77 12.45
CA ILE A 434 7.54 -10.39 13.40
C ILE A 434 7.23 -9.44 14.55
N SER A 435 8.24 -8.72 15.07
CA SER A 435 8.04 -7.72 16.14
C SER A 435 7.17 -6.54 15.71
N TYR A 436 7.08 -6.24 14.41
CA TYR A 436 6.17 -5.24 13.84
C TYR A 436 4.76 -5.79 13.57
N GLY A 437 4.48 -7.03 13.94
CA GLY A 437 3.18 -7.67 13.73
C GLY A 437 2.99 -8.25 12.33
N ILE A 438 4.06 -8.40 11.54
CA ILE A 438 4.02 -8.98 10.20
C ILE A 438 4.43 -10.45 10.29
N PRO A 439 3.55 -11.41 9.93
CA PRO A 439 3.93 -12.82 9.80
C PRO A 439 5.06 -12.98 8.77
N THR A 440 6.20 -13.50 9.21
CA THR A 440 7.42 -13.62 8.40
C THR A 440 8.05 -15.00 8.55
N LYS A 441 8.57 -15.55 7.47
CA LYS A 441 9.26 -16.85 7.41
C LYS A 441 10.54 -16.75 6.59
N LEU A 442 11.43 -17.73 6.76
CA LEU A 442 12.55 -17.95 5.85
C LEU A 442 12.14 -18.97 4.78
N GLU A 443 12.54 -18.74 3.54
CA GLU A 443 12.49 -19.74 2.47
C GLU A 443 13.90 -20.09 2.04
N GLU A 444 14.22 -21.39 2.08
CA GLU A 444 15.56 -21.94 1.86
C GLU A 444 15.67 -22.56 0.47
N TYR A 445 16.81 -22.33 -0.18
CA TYR A 445 17.21 -22.93 -1.47
C TYR A 445 18.66 -23.39 -1.40
N GLU A 446 19.01 -24.51 -2.04
CA GLU A 446 20.36 -25.06 -2.06
C GLU A 446 21.02 -24.81 -3.41
N VAL A 447 21.91 -23.81 -3.49
CA VAL A 447 22.34 -23.22 -4.77
C VAL A 447 23.84 -23.33 -5.01
N LEU A 448 24.26 -23.40 -6.28
CA LEU A 448 25.68 -23.45 -6.64
C LEU A 448 26.38 -22.11 -6.35
N GLN A 449 27.45 -22.15 -5.55
CA GLN A 449 28.29 -20.98 -5.24
C GLN A 449 29.77 -21.37 -5.26
N ASN A 450 30.66 -20.38 -5.43
CA ASN A 450 32.09 -20.54 -5.21
C ASN A 450 32.60 -19.62 -4.11
N PHE A 451 33.48 -20.14 -3.24
CA PHE A 451 34.08 -19.40 -2.14
C PHE A 451 35.60 -19.28 -2.32
N PRO A 452 36.21 -18.10 -2.10
CA PRO A 452 37.64 -17.88 -2.32
C PRO A 452 38.50 -18.78 -1.42
N LYS A 453 39.57 -19.37 -1.99
CA LYS A 453 40.55 -20.17 -1.26
C LYS A 453 41.95 -19.56 -1.28
N SER A 454 42.43 -19.14 -2.45
CA SER A 454 43.70 -18.42 -2.59
C SER A 454 43.81 -17.71 -3.93
N GLN A 455 44.44 -16.54 -3.93
CA GLN A 455 44.69 -15.73 -5.11
C GLN A 455 46.15 -15.24 -5.14
N ALA A 456 46.71 -15.13 -6.34
CA ALA A 456 48.01 -14.52 -6.55
C ALA A 456 48.06 -13.82 -7.91
N LEU A 457 48.69 -12.64 -7.93
CA LEU A 457 48.94 -11.90 -9.16
C LEU A 457 50.34 -11.27 -9.11
N HIS A 458 51.24 -11.73 -9.97
CA HIS A 458 52.64 -11.30 -10.00
C HIS A 458 53.04 -10.82 -11.39
N LEU A 459 53.81 -9.73 -11.45
CA LEU A 459 54.57 -9.35 -12.65
C LEU A 459 55.93 -10.06 -12.57
N LEU A 460 56.34 -10.71 -13.67
CA LEU A 460 57.58 -11.47 -13.74
C LEU A 460 58.66 -10.68 -14.48
N ASP A 461 59.90 -10.77 -14.00
CA ASP A 461 61.07 -10.27 -14.72
C ASP A 461 61.48 -11.20 -15.88
N PRO A 462 62.46 -10.81 -16.72
CA PRO A 462 62.94 -11.66 -17.82
C PRO A 462 63.50 -13.03 -17.41
N ASP A 463 63.94 -13.18 -16.15
CA ASP A 463 64.46 -14.43 -15.58
C ASP A 463 63.33 -15.29 -14.99
N GLY A 464 62.08 -14.82 -15.05
CA GLY A 464 60.89 -15.50 -14.55
C GLY A 464 60.68 -15.38 -13.03
N GLN A 465 61.43 -14.50 -12.35
CA GLN A 465 61.24 -14.20 -10.93
C GLN A 465 60.18 -13.12 -10.73
N THR A 466 59.61 -13.04 -9.53
CA THR A 466 58.60 -12.02 -9.20
C THR A 466 59.25 -10.63 -9.09
N ALA A 467 58.96 -9.75 -10.05
CA ALA A 467 59.35 -8.34 -10.04
C ALA A 467 58.40 -7.49 -9.18
N PHE A 468 57.10 -7.80 -9.23
CA PHE A 468 56.08 -7.15 -8.42
C PHE A 468 55.01 -8.15 -8.00
N ARG A 469 54.50 -8.00 -6.79
CA ARG A 469 53.39 -8.80 -6.24
C ARG A 469 52.25 -7.86 -5.88
N ALA A 470 51.09 -8.05 -6.52
CA ALA A 470 49.88 -7.34 -6.13
C ALA A 470 49.51 -7.70 -4.68
N SER A 471 49.00 -6.71 -3.95
CA SER A 471 48.58 -6.87 -2.57
C SER A 471 47.27 -7.64 -2.45
N LEU A 472 46.36 -7.48 -3.42
CA LEU A 472 45.04 -8.11 -3.46
C LEU A 472 44.21 -7.89 -2.18
N THR A 473 44.47 -6.76 -1.51
CA THR A 473 43.89 -6.37 -0.22
C THR A 473 43.60 -4.88 -0.21
N GLU A 474 42.56 -4.52 0.54
CA GLU A 474 42.20 -3.14 0.85
C GLU A 474 42.88 -2.71 2.17
N ASP A 475 43.23 -1.43 2.28
CA ASP A 475 43.89 -0.88 3.46
C ASP A 475 42.87 -0.68 4.59
N GLU A 476 43.32 -0.87 5.83
CA GLU A 476 42.53 -0.49 7.00
C GLU A 476 42.47 1.04 7.13
N VAL A 477 41.27 1.56 7.35
CA VAL A 477 40.97 2.97 7.55
C VAL A 477 40.52 3.19 9.00
N LEU A 478 41.31 3.91 9.79
CA LEU A 478 41.09 4.02 11.24
C LEU A 478 39.77 4.73 11.61
N GLU A 479 39.33 5.67 10.78
CA GLU A 479 38.06 6.39 10.94
C GLU A 479 36.84 5.50 10.66
N ASP A 480 37.02 4.43 9.89
CA ASP A 480 35.98 3.55 9.40
C ASP A 480 36.19 2.12 9.90
N GLN A 481 35.49 1.76 10.97
CA GLN A 481 35.65 0.46 11.62
C GLN A 481 35.32 -0.73 10.71
N THR A 482 34.48 -0.55 9.68
CA THR A 482 34.10 -1.63 8.76
C THR A 482 35.19 -1.96 7.75
N SER A 483 36.15 -1.06 7.54
CA SER A 483 37.31 -1.27 6.66
C SER A 483 38.35 -2.25 7.23
N SER A 484 38.18 -2.71 8.47
CA SER A 484 39.14 -3.59 9.13
C SER A 484 39.39 -4.88 8.31
N PRO A 485 40.63 -5.38 8.21
CA PRO A 485 40.94 -6.60 7.47
C PRO A 485 40.20 -7.85 7.96
N ARG A 486 39.66 -7.82 9.19
CA ARG A 486 38.80 -8.90 9.73
C ARG A 486 37.46 -8.99 9.02
N ASN A 487 36.98 -7.88 8.48
CA ASN A 487 35.72 -7.76 7.76
C ASN A 487 35.95 -7.87 6.23
N GLY A 488 37.20 -7.88 5.77
CA GLY A 488 37.50 -7.90 4.35
C GLY A 488 37.44 -9.30 3.75
N LEU A 489 36.58 -9.49 2.73
CA LEU A 489 36.76 -10.61 1.81
C LEU A 489 38.05 -10.40 0.99
N PRO A 490 38.77 -11.45 0.58
CA PRO A 490 39.88 -11.30 -0.35
C PRO A 490 39.40 -10.80 -1.72
N ALA A 491 40.32 -10.32 -2.56
CA ALA A 491 40.03 -9.99 -3.95
C ALA A 491 39.51 -11.24 -4.69
N PHE A 492 38.25 -11.21 -5.13
CA PHE A 492 37.54 -12.38 -5.64
C PHE A 492 36.39 -11.99 -6.57
N HIS A 493 36.12 -12.84 -7.56
CA HIS A 493 34.91 -12.77 -8.37
C HIS A 493 34.05 -14.02 -8.17
N GLY A 494 32.75 -13.81 -7.91
CA GLY A 494 31.75 -14.87 -7.96
C GLY A 494 31.75 -15.55 -9.33
N PHE A 495 31.62 -16.88 -9.36
CA PHE A 495 31.67 -17.76 -10.53
C PHE A 495 32.94 -17.73 -11.40
N SER A 496 34.01 -17.03 -11.02
CA SER A 496 35.30 -17.10 -11.71
C SER A 496 35.92 -18.49 -11.68
N ALA A 497 36.35 -18.99 -12.84
CA ALA A 497 36.94 -20.32 -12.98
C ALA A 497 38.25 -20.47 -12.18
N ASN A 498 38.52 -21.69 -11.74
CA ASN A 498 39.80 -22.04 -11.13
C ASN A 498 40.87 -22.18 -12.20
N GLY A 499 42.07 -21.66 -11.95
CA GLY A 499 43.17 -21.78 -12.91
C GLY A 499 44.46 -21.10 -12.48
N GLU A 500 45.54 -21.49 -13.15
CA GLU A 500 46.84 -20.83 -13.08
C GLU A 500 47.33 -20.50 -14.49
N VAL A 501 47.71 -19.25 -14.72
CA VAL A 501 48.11 -18.76 -16.03
C VAL A 501 49.42 -18.00 -15.92
N ARG A 502 50.34 -18.24 -16.87
CA ARG A 502 51.58 -17.50 -17.07
C ARG A 502 51.67 -17.07 -18.52
N ALA A 503 51.34 -15.81 -18.81
CA ALA A 503 51.35 -15.30 -20.17
C ALA A 503 51.70 -13.80 -20.23
N GLU A 504 51.91 -13.28 -21.44
CA GLU A 504 52.02 -11.85 -21.67
C GLU A 504 50.66 -11.15 -21.39
N LEU A 505 50.74 -9.85 -21.08
CA LEU A 505 49.60 -9.01 -20.75
C LEU A 505 49.15 -8.21 -21.98
N VAL A 506 47.84 -8.08 -22.19
CA VAL A 506 47.24 -7.18 -23.19
C VAL A 506 46.22 -6.28 -22.50
N PHE A 507 46.26 -4.98 -22.78
CA PHE A 507 45.24 -4.03 -22.31
C PHE A 507 44.11 -3.95 -23.34
N ALA A 508 42.87 -4.20 -22.90
CA ALA A 508 41.69 -4.23 -23.76
C ALA A 508 40.64 -3.19 -23.32
N ASN A 509 41.09 -1.97 -22.99
CA ASN A 509 40.22 -0.84 -22.67
C ASN A 509 39.17 -1.18 -21.58
N PHE A 510 37.87 -1.06 -21.88
CA PHE A 510 36.78 -1.43 -20.99
C PHE A 510 36.35 -2.89 -21.17
N GLY A 511 36.95 -3.65 -22.08
CA GLY A 511 36.61 -5.05 -22.32
C GLY A 511 35.21 -5.21 -22.93
N GLU A 512 34.73 -4.21 -23.67
CA GLU A 512 33.54 -4.36 -24.50
C GLU A 512 33.85 -5.28 -25.69
N LEU A 513 32.83 -5.91 -26.29
CA LEU A 513 33.03 -6.77 -27.47
C LEU A 513 33.79 -6.03 -28.58
N LYS A 514 33.42 -4.76 -28.82
CA LYS A 514 34.08 -3.87 -29.80
C LYS A 514 35.57 -3.61 -29.50
N ASP A 515 35.99 -3.64 -28.24
CA ASP A 515 37.40 -3.42 -27.88
C ASP A 515 38.25 -4.61 -28.37
N PHE A 516 37.73 -5.83 -28.23
CA PHE A 516 38.40 -7.04 -28.72
C PHE A 516 38.42 -7.11 -30.25
N GLU A 517 37.30 -6.77 -30.91
CA GLU A 517 37.23 -6.64 -32.37
C GLU A 517 38.23 -5.60 -32.89
N LEU A 518 38.36 -4.46 -32.20
CA LEU A 518 39.29 -3.40 -32.56
C LEU A 518 40.74 -3.85 -32.41
N LEU A 519 41.09 -4.55 -31.32
CA LEU A 519 42.40 -5.17 -31.15
C LEU A 519 42.72 -6.17 -32.26
N GLU A 520 41.79 -7.09 -32.57
CA GLU A 520 41.98 -8.09 -33.63
C GLU A 520 42.15 -7.42 -35.01
N SER A 521 41.35 -6.40 -35.32
CA SER A 521 41.45 -5.65 -36.59
C SER A 521 42.80 -4.93 -36.77
N HIS A 522 43.49 -4.62 -35.67
CA HIS A 522 44.84 -4.05 -35.65
C HIS A 522 45.95 -5.10 -35.49
N GLY A 523 45.60 -6.39 -35.56
CA GLY A 523 46.55 -7.50 -35.48
C GLY A 523 47.07 -7.78 -34.06
N ILE A 524 46.43 -7.25 -33.02
CA ILE A 524 46.76 -7.51 -31.62
C ILE A 524 45.89 -8.66 -31.12
N SER A 525 46.48 -9.85 -30.99
CA SER A 525 45.75 -11.02 -30.51
C SER A 525 45.80 -11.13 -28.98
N VAL A 526 44.63 -11.36 -28.36
CA VAL A 526 44.50 -11.71 -26.93
C VAL A 526 44.61 -13.22 -26.68
N LYS A 527 44.72 -14.03 -27.74
CA LYS A 527 44.74 -15.48 -27.64
C LYS A 527 45.90 -15.97 -26.77
N ASP A 528 45.58 -16.83 -25.81
CA ASP A 528 46.51 -17.39 -24.82
C ASP A 528 47.20 -16.32 -23.94
N LYS A 529 46.66 -15.08 -23.87
CA LYS A 529 47.20 -13.96 -23.08
C LYS A 529 46.37 -13.69 -21.82
N ILE A 530 46.96 -13.00 -20.86
CA ILE A 530 46.21 -12.38 -19.76
C ILE A 530 45.75 -11.01 -20.25
N VAL A 531 44.45 -10.74 -20.09
CA VAL A 531 43.87 -9.45 -20.49
C VAL A 531 43.63 -8.61 -19.24
N ILE A 532 43.94 -7.31 -19.30
CA ILE A 532 43.57 -6.33 -18.27
C ILE A 532 42.56 -5.33 -18.83
N CYS A 533 41.44 -5.14 -18.13
CA CYS A 533 40.35 -4.24 -18.52
C CYS A 533 39.93 -3.31 -17.38
N LYS A 534 39.38 -2.15 -17.75
CA LYS A 534 38.68 -1.23 -16.87
C LYS A 534 37.26 -1.72 -16.57
N TYR A 535 36.74 -1.44 -15.38
CA TYR A 535 35.44 -1.93 -14.94
C TYR A 535 34.20 -1.31 -15.62
N ALA A 536 34.14 -0.01 -15.88
CA ALA A 536 32.89 0.65 -16.27
C ALA A 536 32.31 0.23 -17.65
N LYS A 537 31.27 0.94 -18.11
CA LYS A 537 30.54 0.77 -19.40
C LYS A 537 29.66 -0.47 -19.52
N VAL A 538 30.19 -1.67 -19.27
CA VAL A 538 29.46 -2.94 -19.39
C VAL A 538 29.67 -3.82 -18.17
N PHE A 539 28.75 -4.75 -17.94
CA PHE A 539 28.84 -5.70 -16.83
C PHE A 539 30.14 -6.53 -16.87
N ARG A 540 30.72 -6.76 -15.69
CA ARG A 540 32.01 -7.43 -15.53
C ARG A 540 32.04 -8.85 -16.10
N GLY A 541 30.96 -9.62 -15.96
CA GLY A 541 30.86 -10.96 -16.54
C GLY A 541 30.91 -10.96 -18.07
N LEU A 542 30.36 -9.92 -18.72
CA LEU A 542 30.43 -9.78 -20.19
C LEU A 542 31.85 -9.47 -20.69
N LYS A 543 32.67 -8.80 -19.89
CA LYS A 543 34.10 -8.59 -20.20
C LYS A 543 34.84 -9.91 -20.22
N VAL A 544 34.58 -10.76 -19.22
CA VAL A 544 35.19 -12.10 -19.13
C VAL A 544 34.69 -12.98 -20.28
N ARG A 545 33.38 -12.93 -20.58
CA ARG A 545 32.77 -13.64 -21.71
C ARG A 545 33.40 -13.23 -23.06
N ALA A 546 33.54 -11.93 -23.31
CA ALA A 546 34.14 -11.44 -24.54
C ALA A 546 35.63 -11.85 -24.62
N ALA A 547 36.40 -11.69 -23.55
CA ALA A 547 37.79 -12.15 -23.51
C ALA A 547 37.92 -13.65 -23.80
N GLU A 548 37.03 -14.48 -23.24
CA GLU A 548 36.97 -15.92 -23.49
C GLU A 548 36.68 -16.24 -24.96
N GLN A 549 35.76 -15.52 -25.60
CA GLN A 549 35.44 -15.71 -27.02
C GLN A 549 36.62 -15.44 -27.95
N PHE A 550 37.47 -14.47 -27.61
CA PHE A 550 38.70 -14.17 -28.35
C PHE A 550 39.91 -15.01 -27.90
N GLY A 551 39.70 -15.98 -27.00
CA GLY A 551 40.70 -16.96 -26.59
C GLY A 551 41.69 -16.48 -25.53
N ALA A 552 41.35 -15.45 -24.74
CA ALA A 552 42.15 -15.05 -23.60
C ALA A 552 42.29 -16.19 -22.57
N ALA A 553 43.42 -16.23 -21.87
CA ALA A 553 43.69 -17.25 -20.86
C ALA A 553 43.23 -16.83 -19.45
N ALA A 554 43.23 -15.54 -19.14
CA ALA A 554 42.71 -14.99 -17.88
C ALA A 554 42.38 -13.50 -18.00
N VAL A 555 41.61 -12.96 -17.05
CA VAL A 555 41.21 -11.54 -17.03
C VAL A 555 41.53 -10.87 -15.69
N ILE A 556 42.01 -9.63 -15.76
CA ILE A 556 42.23 -8.74 -14.62
C ILE A 556 41.31 -7.53 -14.79
N LEU A 557 40.54 -7.19 -13.77
CA LEU A 557 39.66 -6.02 -13.79
C LEU A 557 40.08 -5.00 -12.73
N TYR A 558 40.04 -3.71 -13.07
CA TYR A 558 40.36 -2.60 -12.14
C TYR A 558 39.50 -1.36 -12.41
N ASN A 559 39.34 -0.50 -11.40
CA ASN A 559 38.62 0.78 -11.52
C ASN A 559 39.60 1.91 -11.88
N ASP A 560 39.63 2.32 -13.14
CA ASP A 560 40.40 3.51 -13.55
C ASP A 560 39.71 4.79 -13.03
N PRO A 561 40.46 5.76 -12.43
CA PRO A 561 39.90 7.05 -12.01
C PRO A 561 39.25 7.87 -13.14
N GLN A 562 39.45 7.50 -14.42
CA GLN A 562 38.74 8.09 -15.57
C GLN A 562 37.21 8.14 -15.38
N GLU A 563 36.64 7.19 -14.62
CA GLU A 563 35.19 7.08 -14.43
C GLU A 563 34.71 7.68 -13.08
N ASP A 564 35.60 8.31 -12.31
CA ASP A 564 35.27 8.91 -11.00
C ASP A 564 34.66 10.34 -11.14
N GLY A 565 34.55 10.85 -12.36
CA GLY A 565 33.89 12.12 -12.67
C GLY A 565 34.59 13.33 -12.03
N GLU A 566 33.84 14.18 -11.34
CA GLU A 566 34.39 15.39 -10.71
C GLU A 566 35.24 15.06 -9.46
N TYR A 567 34.97 13.95 -8.77
CA TYR A 567 35.52 13.67 -7.44
C TYR A 567 36.86 12.94 -7.51
N THR A 568 37.86 13.61 -8.06
CA THR A 568 39.24 13.10 -8.20
C THR A 568 40.23 13.99 -7.45
N VAL A 569 41.42 13.45 -7.17
CA VAL A 569 42.52 14.22 -6.56
C VAL A 569 43.02 15.31 -7.49
N GLU A 570 42.96 15.09 -8.81
CA GLU A 570 43.32 16.10 -9.80
C GLU A 570 42.40 17.33 -9.73
N ASN A 571 41.12 17.13 -9.42
CA ASN A 571 40.15 18.19 -9.20
C ASN A 571 40.20 18.80 -7.78
N GLY A 572 41.18 18.42 -6.96
CA GLY A 572 41.43 19.00 -5.63
C GLY A 572 40.72 18.30 -4.47
N TYR A 573 40.05 17.18 -4.70
CA TYR A 573 39.44 16.38 -3.64
C TYR A 573 40.46 15.46 -2.96
N GLN A 574 40.23 15.09 -1.70
CA GLN A 574 41.05 14.11 -0.99
C GLN A 574 40.50 12.70 -1.22
N HIS A 575 41.39 11.71 -1.21
CA HIS A 575 40.98 10.30 -1.14
C HIS A 575 40.15 10.04 0.13
N TYR A 576 39.21 9.11 0.03
CA TYR A 576 38.59 8.46 1.18
C TYR A 576 39.69 8.00 2.17
N PRO A 577 39.50 8.13 3.50
CA PRO A 577 38.32 8.62 4.22
C PRO A 577 38.20 10.14 4.35
N HIS A 578 39.20 10.90 3.92
CA HIS A 578 39.27 12.34 4.19
C HIS A 578 38.56 13.18 3.12
N GLY A 579 38.16 12.58 2.02
CA GLY A 579 37.33 13.20 1.00
C GLY A 579 36.56 12.19 0.15
N PRO A 580 35.77 12.68 -0.82
CA PRO A 580 34.87 11.86 -1.61
C PRO A 580 35.54 11.12 -2.79
N ALA A 581 36.85 11.31 -3.01
CA ALA A 581 37.56 10.63 -4.08
C ALA A 581 37.85 9.17 -3.70
N ARG A 582 37.89 8.27 -4.70
CA ARG A 582 38.15 6.84 -4.51
C ARG A 582 39.42 6.58 -3.71
N HIS A 583 39.43 5.58 -2.83
CA HIS A 583 40.67 5.13 -2.19
C HIS A 583 41.56 4.37 -3.21
N PRO A 584 42.89 4.59 -3.25
CA PRO A 584 43.75 3.92 -4.24
C PRO A 584 43.76 2.39 -4.22
N LYS A 585 43.47 1.84 -3.05
CA LYS A 585 43.39 0.40 -2.80
C LYS A 585 41.98 -0.17 -2.92
N THR A 586 40.96 0.60 -3.32
CA THR A 586 39.59 0.08 -3.54
C THR A 586 39.59 -1.10 -4.52
N ILE A 587 38.95 -2.20 -4.13
CA ILE A 587 38.74 -3.39 -4.96
C ILE A 587 37.24 -3.59 -5.12
N GLN A 588 36.75 -3.61 -6.36
CA GLN A 588 35.36 -3.94 -6.67
C GLN A 588 35.22 -5.45 -6.82
N ARG A 589 34.51 -6.10 -5.90
CA ARG A 589 34.11 -7.53 -6.04
C ARG A 589 32.90 -7.64 -6.96
N GLY A 590 32.39 -8.85 -7.16
CA GLY A 590 31.22 -9.07 -8.01
C GLY A 590 31.22 -10.44 -8.67
N SER A 591 30.03 -10.91 -9.02
CA SER A 591 29.87 -12.06 -9.93
C SER A 591 30.34 -11.74 -11.34
N VAL A 592 30.95 -12.73 -12.00
CA VAL A 592 31.28 -12.72 -13.43
C VAL A 592 30.45 -13.73 -14.22
N ASP A 593 29.26 -14.08 -13.72
CA ASP A 593 28.26 -14.84 -14.47
C ASP A 593 27.83 -14.14 -15.77
N PHE A 594 27.05 -14.81 -16.60
CA PHE A 594 26.52 -14.26 -17.84
C PHE A 594 25.06 -13.91 -17.66
N PHE A 595 24.76 -13.02 -16.71
CA PHE A 595 23.39 -12.61 -16.37
C PHE A 595 22.51 -12.22 -17.58
N SER A 596 23.08 -11.70 -18.68
CA SER A 596 22.35 -11.35 -19.90
C SER A 596 21.86 -12.58 -20.69
N VAL A 597 22.33 -13.78 -20.33
CA VAL A 597 21.93 -15.09 -20.86
C VAL A 597 20.88 -15.74 -19.97
N ALA A 598 21.15 -15.81 -18.67
CA ALA A 598 20.23 -16.29 -17.64
C ALA A 598 20.70 -15.81 -16.26
N VAL A 599 19.76 -15.66 -15.33
CA VAL A 599 19.99 -15.38 -13.91
C VAL A 599 19.45 -16.53 -13.06
N GLY A 600 19.65 -16.50 -11.74
CA GLY A 600 19.28 -17.61 -10.86
C GLY A 600 20.42 -18.62 -10.66
N ASP A 601 20.12 -19.75 -10.03
CA ASP A 601 21.11 -20.83 -9.96
C ASP A 601 21.37 -21.37 -11.38
N PRO A 602 22.62 -21.27 -11.89
CA PRO A 602 22.95 -21.69 -13.27
C PRO A 602 22.80 -23.20 -13.49
N THR A 603 22.50 -23.97 -12.44
CA THR A 603 22.25 -25.40 -12.52
C THR A 603 20.77 -25.78 -12.52
N THR A 604 19.85 -24.86 -12.22
CA THR A 604 18.40 -25.12 -12.20
C THR A 604 17.57 -24.09 -12.98
N PRO A 605 17.96 -23.69 -14.20
CA PRO A 605 17.23 -22.63 -14.92
C PRO A 605 15.78 -23.03 -15.22
N GLY A 606 14.84 -22.25 -14.69
CA GLY A 606 13.40 -22.38 -14.90
C GLY A 606 12.64 -23.16 -13.82
N TYR A 607 13.30 -23.63 -12.76
CA TYR A 607 12.69 -24.36 -11.64
C TYR A 607 13.52 -24.26 -10.35
N PRO A 608 12.88 -24.26 -9.18
CA PRO A 608 13.58 -24.00 -7.92
C PRO A 608 14.49 -25.14 -7.45
N SER A 609 15.62 -24.77 -6.89
CA SER A 609 16.63 -25.58 -6.20
C SER A 609 16.25 -25.91 -4.74
N LEU A 610 15.07 -26.52 -4.55
CA LEU A 610 14.54 -26.83 -3.22
C LEU A 610 15.44 -27.83 -2.44
N PRO A 611 15.62 -27.64 -1.12
CA PRO A 611 16.33 -28.59 -0.28
C PRO A 611 15.57 -29.92 -0.16
N ASP A 612 16.29 -31.01 0.13
CA ASP A 612 15.76 -32.36 0.39
C ASP A 612 14.96 -33.01 -0.76
N ILE A 613 14.95 -32.39 -1.95
CA ILE A 613 14.39 -32.94 -3.17
C ILE A 613 15.54 -33.16 -4.14
N ASP A 614 15.58 -34.31 -4.81
CA ASP A 614 16.54 -34.58 -5.87
C ASP A 614 16.13 -33.76 -7.11
N VAL A 615 16.72 -32.57 -7.23
CA VAL A 615 16.48 -31.63 -8.34
C VAL A 615 17.50 -31.89 -9.44
N GLU A 616 17.04 -32.00 -10.69
CA GLU A 616 17.94 -32.17 -11.84
C GLU A 616 18.85 -30.94 -12.01
N ARG A 617 20.18 -31.15 -12.00
CA ARG A 617 21.19 -30.09 -12.13
C ARG A 617 21.80 -30.09 -13.53
N LYS A 618 21.82 -28.93 -14.19
CA LYS A 618 22.45 -28.71 -15.50
C LYS A 618 23.91 -28.27 -15.36
N ASP A 619 24.68 -28.45 -16.45
CA ASP A 619 26.03 -27.89 -16.54
C ASP A 619 25.94 -26.35 -16.59
N PRO A 620 26.56 -25.61 -15.64
CA PRO A 620 26.47 -24.15 -15.59
C PRO A 620 27.28 -23.43 -16.68
N SER A 621 28.04 -24.16 -17.52
CA SER A 621 28.99 -23.58 -18.48
C SER A 621 28.39 -22.72 -19.60
N TYR A 622 27.05 -22.66 -19.71
CA TYR A 622 26.35 -21.74 -20.61
C TYR A 622 26.18 -20.33 -20.00
N ALA A 623 26.23 -20.22 -18.66
CA ALA A 623 26.00 -18.98 -17.91
C ALA A 623 27.17 -18.58 -16.99
N THR A 624 28.25 -19.36 -16.93
CA THR A 624 29.45 -19.03 -16.12
C THR A 624 30.74 -19.14 -16.93
N PRO A 625 31.77 -18.33 -16.63
CA PRO A 625 33.02 -18.30 -17.40
C PRO A 625 33.89 -19.53 -17.19
N LYS A 626 34.72 -19.84 -18.19
CA LYS A 626 35.67 -20.97 -18.18
C LYS A 626 37.11 -20.55 -17.94
N ILE A 627 37.38 -19.25 -17.92
CA ILE A 627 38.71 -18.67 -17.68
C ILE A 627 38.77 -17.97 -16.31
N PRO A 628 39.91 -18.03 -15.60
CA PRO A 628 40.07 -17.36 -14.33
C PRO A 628 40.08 -15.84 -14.50
N SER A 629 39.50 -15.14 -13.52
CA SER A 629 39.54 -13.69 -13.43
C SER A 629 39.78 -13.20 -11.99
N LEU A 630 40.36 -12.01 -11.85
CA LEU A 630 40.57 -11.34 -10.55
C LEU A 630 40.23 -9.84 -10.59
N PRO A 631 39.59 -9.31 -9.55
CA PRO A 631 39.50 -7.87 -9.31
C PRO A 631 40.79 -7.37 -8.65
N ILE A 632 41.28 -6.19 -9.03
CA ILE A 632 42.41 -5.52 -8.34
C ILE A 632 42.14 -4.04 -8.17
N SER A 633 42.86 -3.43 -7.21
CA SER A 633 42.84 -1.97 -7.08
C SER A 633 43.61 -1.29 -8.19
N TYR A 634 43.29 -0.04 -8.48
CA TYR A 634 44.07 0.69 -9.49
C TYR A 634 45.52 0.93 -9.05
N ALA A 635 45.79 1.04 -7.74
CA ALA A 635 47.16 1.09 -7.23
C ALA A 635 47.96 -0.17 -7.59
N ASP A 636 47.32 -1.35 -7.52
CA ASP A 636 47.95 -2.62 -7.91
C ASP A 636 47.99 -2.79 -9.44
N ALA A 637 47.12 -2.13 -10.21
CA ALA A 637 47.11 -2.16 -11.67
C ALA A 637 48.29 -1.39 -12.30
N ILE A 638 48.78 -0.33 -11.65
CA ILE A 638 49.83 0.56 -12.19
C ILE A 638 51.06 -0.20 -12.68
N PRO A 639 51.71 -1.10 -11.91
CA PRO A 639 52.91 -1.79 -12.38
C PRO A 639 52.67 -2.70 -13.58
N PHE A 640 51.48 -3.31 -13.67
CA PHE A 640 51.09 -4.14 -14.83
C PHE A 640 50.89 -3.29 -16.08
N LEU A 641 50.17 -2.17 -15.96
CA LEU A 641 49.96 -1.26 -17.09
C LEU A 641 51.26 -0.56 -17.52
N GLN A 642 52.14 -0.23 -16.59
CA GLN A 642 53.48 0.29 -16.89
C GLN A 642 54.34 -0.71 -17.69
N SER A 643 54.15 -2.02 -17.49
CA SER A 643 54.85 -3.04 -18.28
C SER A 643 54.44 -3.06 -19.77
N LEU A 644 53.36 -2.35 -20.11
CA LEU A 644 52.89 -2.16 -21.49
C LEU A 644 53.43 -0.87 -22.12
N ASN A 645 54.03 0.06 -21.35
CA ASN A 645 54.50 1.34 -21.87
C ASN A 645 55.45 1.13 -23.06
N GLY A 646 55.14 1.75 -24.20
CA GLY A 646 55.90 1.61 -25.45
C GLY A 646 55.70 0.30 -26.22
N HIS A 647 54.80 -0.59 -25.79
CA HIS A 647 54.50 -1.87 -26.45
C HIS A 647 53.07 -1.89 -27.02
N GLY A 648 52.95 -2.21 -28.31
CA GLY A 648 51.66 -2.20 -29.01
C GLY A 648 51.28 -0.81 -29.52
N LEU A 649 49.97 -0.53 -29.59
CA LEU A 649 49.41 0.75 -30.02
C LEU A 649 49.11 1.62 -28.81
N GLY A 650 49.41 2.92 -28.89
CA GLY A 650 48.96 3.91 -27.91
C GLY A 650 47.48 4.30 -28.10
N PRO A 651 46.85 4.98 -27.12
CA PRO A 651 45.42 5.30 -27.13
C PRO A 651 44.91 5.96 -28.42
N SER A 652 45.56 7.03 -28.89
CA SER A 652 45.15 7.70 -30.13
C SER A 652 45.32 6.84 -31.39
N GLN A 653 46.21 5.84 -31.36
CA GLN A 653 46.46 4.95 -32.50
C GLN A 653 45.40 3.84 -32.61
N ILE A 654 44.85 3.38 -31.48
CA ILE A 654 43.83 2.32 -31.44
C ILE A 654 42.42 2.92 -31.46
N GLY A 655 42.12 3.84 -30.54
CA GLY A 655 40.77 4.41 -30.34
C GLY A 655 40.53 5.74 -31.06
N GLY A 656 41.55 6.32 -31.70
CA GLY A 656 41.50 7.69 -32.24
C GLY A 656 41.72 8.76 -31.16
N GLU A 657 41.87 10.02 -31.57
CA GLU A 657 42.19 11.14 -30.67
C GLU A 657 41.09 11.41 -29.62
N ASP A 658 39.83 11.13 -29.97
CA ASP A 658 38.67 11.27 -29.07
C ASP A 658 38.27 9.93 -28.42
N GLY A 659 39.13 8.91 -28.51
CA GLY A 659 38.89 7.58 -27.96
C GLY A 659 39.02 7.53 -26.44
N ASP A 660 38.32 6.58 -25.81
CA ASP A 660 38.29 6.40 -24.36
C ASP A 660 39.40 5.47 -23.81
N TRP A 661 40.35 5.07 -24.66
CA TRP A 661 41.45 4.16 -24.32
C TRP A 661 42.44 4.73 -23.30
N LYS A 662 42.62 6.07 -23.27
CA LYS A 662 43.49 6.74 -22.31
C LYS A 662 42.75 6.92 -20.98
N GLY A 663 43.26 6.32 -19.90
CA GLY A 663 42.76 6.58 -18.54
C GLY A 663 43.54 7.68 -17.81
N CYS A 664 43.35 7.76 -16.48
CA CYS A 664 43.86 8.85 -15.63
C CYS A 664 45.03 8.45 -14.70
N LEU A 665 45.62 7.27 -14.87
CA LEU A 665 46.73 6.81 -14.04
C LEU A 665 48.05 7.46 -14.44
N ALA A 666 48.77 7.98 -13.43
CA ALA A 666 50.06 8.62 -13.61
C ALA A 666 51.12 7.61 -14.09
N ALA A 667 51.99 8.05 -15.02
CA ALA A 667 53.07 7.25 -15.61
C ALA A 667 52.63 5.96 -16.33
N VAL A 668 51.37 5.90 -16.78
CA VAL A 668 50.83 4.82 -17.63
C VAL A 668 50.53 5.38 -19.02
N ASP A 669 51.12 4.78 -20.05
CA ASP A 669 50.92 5.20 -21.44
C ASP A 669 49.62 4.66 -22.05
N TYR A 670 49.05 3.60 -21.43
CA TYR A 670 47.88 2.86 -21.89
C TYR A 670 48.07 2.23 -23.28
N CYS A 671 49.28 1.72 -23.54
CA CYS A 671 49.51 0.95 -24.76
C CYS A 671 48.86 -0.44 -24.67
N THR A 672 48.43 -0.97 -25.81
CA THR A 672 47.69 -2.24 -25.89
C THR A 672 48.52 -3.46 -25.49
N GLY A 673 49.84 -3.42 -25.63
CA GLY A 673 50.70 -4.62 -25.57
C GLY A 673 50.67 -5.46 -26.86
N PRO A 674 51.11 -6.73 -26.79
CA PRO A 674 51.44 -7.48 -25.58
C PRO A 674 52.67 -6.96 -24.82
N SER A 675 52.72 -7.15 -23.50
CA SER A 675 53.89 -6.85 -22.68
C SER A 675 55.09 -7.76 -23.02
N GLN A 676 56.31 -7.26 -22.82
CA GLN A 676 57.51 -8.11 -22.85
C GLN A 676 57.62 -8.98 -21.58
N ALA A 677 57.27 -8.42 -20.43
CA ALA A 677 57.19 -9.14 -19.17
C ALA A 677 55.98 -10.08 -19.14
N LYS A 678 56.10 -11.24 -18.50
CA LYS A 678 54.98 -12.14 -18.28
C LYS A 678 54.28 -11.83 -16.96
N VAL A 679 53.01 -12.17 -16.88
CA VAL A 679 52.19 -12.08 -15.67
C VAL A 679 51.82 -13.49 -15.22
N PHE A 680 51.92 -13.74 -13.92
CA PHE A 680 51.38 -14.94 -13.28
C PHE A 680 50.09 -14.60 -12.55
N LEU A 681 49.01 -15.28 -12.91
CA LEU A 681 47.71 -15.21 -12.23
C LEU A 681 47.33 -16.60 -11.71
N SER A 682 46.91 -16.68 -10.45
CA SER A 682 46.31 -17.88 -9.85
C SER A 682 45.01 -17.50 -9.15
N ASN A 683 43.92 -18.18 -9.50
CA ASN A 683 42.63 -18.08 -8.83
C ASN A 683 42.19 -19.50 -8.41
N GLN A 684 42.01 -19.70 -7.11
CA GLN A 684 41.54 -20.97 -6.56
C GLN A 684 40.38 -20.71 -5.60
N SER A 685 39.27 -21.41 -5.85
CA SER A 685 38.00 -21.31 -5.13
C SER A 685 37.38 -22.69 -4.93
N THR A 686 36.49 -22.80 -3.94
CA THR A 686 35.74 -24.03 -3.66
C THR A 686 34.32 -23.86 -4.17
N TYR A 687 33.93 -24.62 -5.19
CA TYR A 687 32.55 -24.70 -5.65
C TYR A 687 31.78 -25.74 -4.83
N ARG A 688 30.60 -25.38 -4.35
CA ARG A 688 29.68 -26.28 -3.65
C ARG A 688 28.24 -25.77 -3.76
N TYR A 689 27.30 -26.68 -3.59
CA TYR A 689 25.93 -26.31 -3.26
C TYR A 689 25.87 -25.87 -1.79
N ALA A 690 25.26 -24.73 -1.53
CA ALA A 690 25.15 -24.14 -0.20
C ALA A 690 23.78 -23.47 -0.03
N PRO A 691 23.22 -23.49 1.19
CA PRO A 691 21.90 -22.91 1.44
C PRO A 691 21.93 -21.38 1.39
N ILE A 692 20.82 -20.82 0.94
CA ILE A 692 20.50 -19.38 0.98
C ILE A 692 19.11 -19.19 1.59
N TYR A 693 18.85 -18.03 2.18
CA TYR A 693 17.69 -17.77 3.04
C TYR A 693 16.97 -16.47 2.67
N ASN A 694 15.90 -16.57 1.88
CA ASN A 694 15.03 -15.43 1.62
C ASN A 694 14.14 -15.14 2.82
N VAL A 695 14.01 -13.88 3.22
CA VAL A 695 13.13 -13.43 4.30
C VAL A 695 11.81 -12.92 3.72
N VAL A 696 10.70 -13.62 3.96
CA VAL A 696 9.40 -13.32 3.33
C VAL A 696 8.34 -12.99 4.38
N GLY A 697 7.94 -11.73 4.44
CA GLY A 697 6.85 -11.19 5.28
C GLY A 697 5.57 -11.01 4.49
N THR A 698 4.40 -11.32 5.08
CA THR A 698 3.11 -11.20 4.38
C THR A 698 2.04 -10.49 5.20
N ILE A 699 1.50 -9.41 4.65
CA ILE A 699 0.30 -8.73 5.15
C ILE A 699 -0.88 -9.13 4.26
N ARG A 700 -1.93 -9.70 4.87
CA ARG A 700 -3.11 -10.16 4.15
C ARG A 700 -3.95 -9.00 3.63
N GLY A 701 -4.37 -9.10 2.38
CA GLY A 701 -5.38 -8.23 1.79
C GLY A 701 -6.79 -8.80 1.90
N THR A 702 -7.75 -8.11 1.27
CA THR A 702 -9.12 -8.61 1.06
C THR A 702 -9.27 -9.46 -0.21
N THR A 703 -8.23 -9.52 -1.04
CA THR A 703 -8.14 -10.32 -2.26
C THR A 703 -6.82 -11.10 -2.30
N GLU A 704 -6.72 -12.05 -3.23
CA GLU A 704 -5.49 -12.81 -3.48
C GLU A 704 -4.46 -12.02 -4.31
N GLU A 705 -4.88 -10.93 -4.99
CA GLU A 705 -3.97 -10.05 -5.73
C GLU A 705 -2.86 -9.54 -4.81
N SER A 706 -1.63 -9.47 -5.28
CA SER A 706 -0.47 -9.11 -4.46
C SER A 706 0.38 -7.98 -5.02
N ILE A 707 0.95 -7.19 -4.13
CA ILE A 707 2.08 -6.27 -4.39
C ILE A 707 3.30 -6.86 -3.68
N VAL A 708 4.38 -7.08 -4.42
CA VAL A 708 5.65 -7.58 -3.88
C VAL A 708 6.63 -6.42 -3.79
N LEU A 709 7.27 -6.25 -2.65
CA LEU A 709 8.36 -5.32 -2.44
C LEU A 709 9.64 -6.14 -2.23
N GLY A 710 10.70 -5.80 -2.92
CA GLY A 710 11.96 -6.54 -2.86
C GLY A 710 13.20 -5.67 -2.69
N ASN A 711 14.18 -6.27 -2.01
CA ASN A 711 15.53 -5.77 -1.73
C ASN A 711 16.35 -7.02 -1.39
N HIS A 712 17.63 -7.12 -1.73
CA HIS A 712 18.46 -8.22 -1.21
C HIS A 712 19.10 -7.86 0.14
N HIS A 713 19.62 -8.85 0.87
CA HIS A 713 20.29 -8.64 2.17
C HIS A 713 21.73 -9.17 2.19
N ASP A 714 22.14 -9.99 1.23
CA ASP A 714 23.53 -10.41 1.10
C ASP A 714 24.41 -9.30 0.52
N SER A 715 25.68 -9.24 0.92
CA SER A 715 26.67 -8.34 0.30
C SER A 715 28.03 -9.01 0.17
N TRP A 716 28.86 -8.57 -0.77
CA TRP A 716 30.27 -9.00 -0.81
C TRP A 716 31.07 -8.59 0.43
N CYS A 717 30.75 -7.47 1.05
CA CYS A 717 31.54 -6.89 2.14
C CYS A 717 30.62 -6.57 3.32
N CYS A 718 30.70 -5.35 3.87
CA CYS A 718 29.72 -4.86 4.85
C CYS A 718 28.51 -4.18 4.20
N GLY A 719 28.62 -3.77 2.92
CA GLY A 719 27.48 -3.45 2.08
C GLY A 719 26.57 -2.33 2.58
N ALA A 720 27.11 -1.24 3.13
CA ALA A 720 26.29 -0.20 3.76
C ALA A 720 25.30 0.50 2.81
N ILE A 721 25.66 0.60 1.54
CA ILE A 721 24.75 0.97 0.46
C ILE A 721 24.13 -0.27 -0.13
N ASP A 722 24.97 -1.14 -0.69
CA ASP A 722 24.57 -2.35 -1.39
C ASP A 722 24.67 -3.56 -0.46
N PRO A 723 23.54 -4.07 0.08
CA PRO A 723 22.16 -3.59 -0.08
C PRO A 723 21.57 -2.94 1.17
N VAL A 724 22.37 -2.73 2.23
CA VAL A 724 21.85 -2.36 3.55
C VAL A 724 21.09 -1.03 3.52
N SER A 725 21.37 -0.13 2.56
CA SER A 725 20.59 1.09 2.40
C SER A 725 19.13 0.83 2.00
N GLY A 726 18.89 -0.14 1.11
CA GLY A 726 17.53 -0.62 0.79
C GLY A 726 16.93 -1.42 1.94
N THR A 727 17.72 -2.28 2.61
CA THR A 727 17.23 -3.05 3.76
C THR A 727 16.80 -2.15 4.92
N ALA A 728 17.56 -1.08 5.18
CA ALA A 728 17.21 -0.08 6.19
C ALA A 728 15.89 0.64 5.86
N ALA A 729 15.68 0.99 4.59
CA ALA A 729 14.41 1.54 4.13
C ALA A 729 13.27 0.51 4.22
N MET A 730 13.51 -0.74 3.83
CA MET A 730 12.53 -1.83 3.90
C MET A 730 12.08 -2.07 5.34
N ASN A 731 12.99 -2.04 6.31
CA ASN A 731 12.66 -2.18 7.74
C ASN A 731 11.74 -1.06 8.23
N GLU A 732 11.95 0.18 7.79
CA GLU A 732 11.08 1.29 8.14
C GLU A 732 9.72 1.25 7.41
N VAL A 733 9.68 0.80 6.16
CA VAL A 733 8.43 0.51 5.45
C VAL A 733 7.65 -0.59 6.18
N ALA A 734 8.30 -1.70 6.54
CA ALA A 734 7.70 -2.80 7.28
C ALA A 734 7.12 -2.33 8.61
N ARG A 735 7.86 -1.51 9.37
CA ARG A 735 7.38 -0.92 10.61
C ARG A 735 6.15 -0.03 10.39
N ALA A 736 6.19 0.86 9.39
CA ALA A 736 5.08 1.76 9.10
C ALA A 736 3.82 0.98 8.66
N LEU A 737 3.98 -0.08 7.87
CA LEU A 737 2.87 -0.98 7.50
C LEU A 737 2.31 -1.73 8.71
N GLY A 738 3.16 -2.24 9.60
CA GLY A 738 2.76 -2.84 10.87
C GLY A 738 1.95 -1.87 11.74
N ASP A 739 2.42 -0.63 11.87
CA ASP A 739 1.72 0.45 12.59
C ASP A 739 0.34 0.75 11.95
N LEU A 740 0.24 0.80 10.62
CA LEU A 740 -1.03 0.98 9.91
C LEU A 740 -2.01 -0.15 10.19
N CYS A 741 -1.56 -1.41 10.08
CA CYS A 741 -2.39 -2.57 10.34
C CYS A 741 -2.85 -2.63 11.81
N SER A 742 -1.98 -2.29 12.75
CA SER A 742 -2.34 -2.21 14.18
C SER A 742 -3.42 -1.17 14.47
N LYS A 743 -3.54 -0.14 13.62
CA LYS A 743 -4.56 0.92 13.69
C LYS A 743 -5.85 0.57 12.92
N GLY A 744 -5.96 -0.62 12.35
CA GLY A 744 -7.16 -1.09 11.64
C GLY A 744 -7.16 -0.79 10.13
N TRP A 745 -6.03 -0.46 9.52
CA TRP A 745 -5.91 -0.45 8.05
C TRP A 745 -5.84 -1.88 7.52
N LYS A 746 -6.74 -2.22 6.59
CA LYS A 746 -6.73 -3.51 5.87
C LYS A 746 -6.55 -3.23 4.39
N PRO A 747 -5.41 -3.61 3.77
CA PRO A 747 -5.20 -3.35 2.36
C PRO A 747 -6.18 -4.15 1.50
N TYR A 748 -6.50 -3.63 0.31
CA TYR A 748 -7.33 -4.34 -0.65
C TYR A 748 -6.61 -5.60 -1.17
N ARG A 749 -5.33 -5.45 -1.52
CA ARG A 749 -4.42 -6.49 -2.03
C ARG A 749 -3.47 -6.97 -0.93
N LYS A 750 -3.00 -8.21 -1.06
CA LYS A 750 -1.92 -8.79 -0.25
C LYS A 750 -0.63 -7.97 -0.47
N ILE A 751 0.14 -7.74 0.59
CA ILE A 751 1.48 -7.13 0.50
C ILE A 751 2.49 -8.20 0.91
N ILE A 752 3.48 -8.42 0.06
CA ILE A 752 4.60 -9.33 0.31
C ILE A 752 5.85 -8.48 0.42
N LEU A 753 6.52 -8.54 1.57
CA LEU A 753 7.85 -7.99 1.78
C LEU A 753 8.84 -9.14 1.60
N ALA A 754 9.84 -8.96 0.75
CA ALA A 754 10.83 -9.99 0.49
C ALA A 754 12.24 -9.43 0.54
N ASN A 755 13.04 -9.93 1.48
CA ASN A 755 14.47 -9.65 1.53
C ASN A 755 15.22 -10.85 0.93
N TRP A 756 15.77 -10.68 -0.27
CA TRP A 756 16.38 -11.75 -1.06
C TRP A 756 17.81 -12.05 -0.60
N ASP A 757 18.21 -13.31 -0.69
CA ASP A 757 19.60 -13.74 -0.43
C ASP A 757 20.28 -14.08 -1.77
N ASN A 758 21.61 -14.04 -1.78
CA ASN A 758 22.45 -14.41 -2.92
C ASN A 758 22.15 -13.66 -4.22
N GLU A 759 21.76 -12.38 -4.12
CA GLU A 759 21.64 -11.48 -5.27
C GLU A 759 23.01 -11.28 -5.93
N GLU A 760 24.04 -11.12 -5.10
CA GLU A 760 25.38 -10.69 -5.50
C GLU A 760 26.09 -11.68 -6.44
N TYR A 761 25.67 -12.96 -6.40
CA TYR A 761 26.14 -14.01 -7.29
C TYR A 761 25.42 -14.03 -8.64
N GLY A 762 24.20 -13.50 -8.75
CA GLY A 762 23.41 -13.54 -9.99
C GLY A 762 21.90 -13.59 -9.76
N LEU A 763 21.38 -12.76 -8.85
CA LEU A 763 19.94 -12.64 -8.55
C LEU A 763 19.33 -13.97 -8.07
N VAL A 764 20.10 -14.77 -7.34
CA VAL A 764 19.74 -16.18 -7.13
C VAL A 764 18.49 -16.29 -6.27
N GLY A 765 18.45 -15.71 -5.07
CA GLY A 765 17.33 -15.88 -4.16
C GLY A 765 16.00 -15.39 -4.73
N SER A 766 15.96 -14.22 -5.36
CA SER A 766 14.73 -13.72 -5.99
C SER A 766 14.30 -14.60 -7.16
N THR A 767 15.23 -15.09 -7.97
CA THR A 767 14.94 -15.95 -9.12
C THR A 767 14.39 -17.31 -8.68
N GLU A 768 15.03 -17.98 -7.73
CA GLU A 768 14.55 -19.26 -7.19
C GLU A 768 13.17 -19.13 -6.55
N TRP A 769 12.90 -18.00 -5.88
CA TRP A 769 11.59 -17.70 -5.32
C TRP A 769 10.54 -17.41 -6.40
N GLY A 770 10.87 -16.62 -7.41
CA GLY A 770 10.02 -16.35 -8.55
C GLY A 770 9.64 -17.63 -9.31
N GLU A 771 10.59 -18.56 -9.48
CA GLU A 771 10.38 -19.85 -10.13
C GLU A 771 9.58 -20.82 -9.26
N HIS A 772 9.79 -20.82 -7.93
CA HIS A 772 9.01 -21.60 -6.97
C HIS A 772 7.54 -21.18 -6.94
N HIS A 773 7.28 -19.87 -6.91
CA HIS A 773 5.93 -19.32 -6.75
C HIS A 773 5.31 -18.85 -8.08
N GLN A 774 5.90 -19.24 -9.21
CA GLN A 774 5.53 -18.73 -10.54
C GLN A 774 4.04 -18.85 -10.86
N ASP A 775 3.36 -19.91 -10.39
CA ASP A 775 1.95 -20.13 -10.65
C ASP A 775 1.05 -19.15 -9.87
N ASP A 776 1.36 -18.85 -8.60
CA ASP A 776 0.64 -17.82 -7.84
C ASP A 776 0.93 -16.43 -8.41
N LEU A 777 2.23 -16.14 -8.62
CA LEU A 777 2.69 -14.84 -9.11
C LEU A 777 2.11 -14.50 -10.49
N SER A 778 2.09 -15.47 -11.41
CA SER A 778 1.52 -15.28 -12.75
C SER A 778 0.02 -15.03 -12.72
N ASN A 779 -0.70 -15.48 -11.68
CA ASN A 779 -2.14 -15.30 -11.58
C ASN A 779 -2.55 -14.08 -10.74
N ASN A 780 -1.74 -13.68 -9.76
CA ASN A 780 -2.17 -12.77 -8.71
C ASN A 780 -1.24 -11.57 -8.49
N CYS A 781 0.03 -11.61 -8.92
CA CYS A 781 0.96 -10.51 -8.66
C CYS A 781 0.72 -9.32 -9.59
N VAL A 782 0.29 -8.20 -9.00
CA VAL A 782 -0.03 -6.96 -9.71
C VAL A 782 1.24 -6.18 -10.05
N ALA A 783 2.17 -6.06 -9.11
CA ALA A 783 3.42 -5.34 -9.33
C ALA A 783 4.54 -5.84 -8.40
N TYR A 784 5.79 -5.69 -8.87
CA TYR A 784 7.01 -5.85 -8.08
C TYR A 784 7.71 -4.48 -7.94
N LEU A 785 8.03 -4.10 -6.70
CA LEU A 785 8.61 -2.80 -6.37
C LEU A 785 9.99 -3.01 -5.75
N ASN A 786 11.05 -2.77 -6.52
CA ASN A 786 12.43 -2.96 -6.12
C ASN A 786 13.02 -1.67 -5.53
N VAL A 787 13.68 -1.82 -4.39
CA VAL A 787 14.65 -0.85 -3.86
C VAL A 787 15.83 -1.66 -3.36
N ASP A 788 16.76 -1.90 -4.26
CA ASP A 788 18.04 -2.53 -3.95
C ASP A 788 18.88 -1.60 -3.05
N GLU A 789 19.29 -0.48 -3.62
CA GLU A 789 19.96 0.58 -2.91
C GLU A 789 18.96 1.74 -2.72
N SER A 790 18.91 2.35 -1.53
CA SER A 790 18.17 3.62 -1.38
C SER A 790 18.89 4.77 -2.09
N THR A 791 20.23 4.75 -2.06
CA THR A 791 21.09 5.76 -2.69
C THR A 791 22.53 5.29 -2.75
N ASN A 792 23.21 5.56 -3.87
CA ASN A 792 24.66 5.41 -4.01
C ASN A 792 25.43 6.74 -3.89
N GLY A 793 24.81 7.74 -3.25
CA GLY A 793 25.33 9.10 -3.17
C GLY A 793 24.77 10.07 -4.22
N GLY A 794 23.99 9.57 -5.18
CA GLY A 794 23.16 10.38 -6.08
C GLY A 794 22.22 11.31 -5.33
N THR A 795 21.79 12.40 -5.97
CA THR A 795 20.87 13.38 -5.39
C THR A 795 19.50 13.39 -6.03
N ILE A 796 19.38 12.85 -7.24
CA ILE A 796 18.14 12.79 -8.02
C ILE A 796 17.74 11.33 -8.23
N LEU A 797 16.44 11.08 -8.17
CA LEU A 797 15.84 9.76 -8.39
C LEU A 797 16.11 9.29 -9.82
N GLY A 798 16.78 8.16 -9.95
CA GLY A 798 16.69 7.25 -11.09
C GLY A 798 15.53 6.29 -10.87
N ALA A 799 14.74 6.07 -11.93
CA ALA A 799 13.59 5.18 -11.89
C ALA A 799 13.49 4.43 -13.22
N THR A 800 13.57 3.11 -13.13
CA THR A 800 13.58 2.19 -14.27
C THR A 800 12.39 1.25 -14.13
N GLY A 801 11.63 0.98 -15.20
CA GLY A 801 10.53 0.02 -15.08
C GLY A 801 9.44 0.04 -16.14
N SER A 802 8.38 -0.73 -15.86
CA SER A 802 7.22 -0.88 -16.74
C SER A 802 6.51 0.46 -16.95
N PRO A 803 6.14 0.81 -18.21
CA PRO A 803 5.33 1.98 -18.51
C PRO A 803 4.03 2.08 -17.69
N LEU A 804 3.46 0.93 -17.27
CA LEU A 804 2.21 0.88 -16.49
C LEU A 804 2.30 1.58 -15.13
N LEU A 805 3.50 1.62 -14.54
CA LEU A 805 3.75 2.22 -13.23
C LEU A 805 4.14 3.70 -13.30
N ALA A 806 4.40 4.24 -14.50
CA ALA A 806 4.92 5.60 -14.67
C ALA A 806 3.99 6.66 -14.07
N SER A 807 2.68 6.51 -14.25
CA SER A 807 1.71 7.51 -13.80
C SER A 807 1.59 7.57 -12.28
N VAL A 808 1.40 6.43 -11.63
CA VAL A 808 1.33 6.35 -10.17
C VAL A 808 2.64 6.79 -9.53
N LEU A 809 3.79 6.47 -10.11
CA LEU A 809 5.08 6.93 -9.59
C LEU A 809 5.20 8.46 -9.66
N ARG A 810 4.78 9.09 -10.77
CA ARG A 810 4.74 10.56 -10.86
C ARG A 810 3.82 11.18 -9.82
N ASP A 811 2.68 10.57 -9.54
CA ASP A 811 1.76 11.07 -8.53
C ASP A 811 2.32 10.96 -7.12
N VAL A 812 2.99 9.85 -6.80
CA VAL A 812 3.62 9.63 -5.49
C VAL A 812 4.82 10.57 -5.29
N THR A 813 5.69 10.72 -6.30
CA THR A 813 6.87 11.59 -6.23
C THR A 813 6.53 13.08 -6.07
N ARG A 814 5.34 13.52 -6.47
CA ARG A 814 4.83 14.88 -6.18
C ARG A 814 4.45 15.10 -4.71
N MET A 815 4.27 14.03 -3.94
CA MET A 815 3.87 14.11 -2.53
C MET A 815 5.08 14.08 -1.58
N ILE A 816 6.28 13.89 -2.13
CA ILE A 816 7.51 13.68 -1.36
C ILE A 816 8.42 14.87 -1.56
N LYS A 817 8.88 15.44 -0.45
CA LYS A 817 9.83 16.56 -0.48
C LYS A 817 11.14 16.11 -1.10
N SER A 818 11.73 16.98 -1.90
CA SER A 818 13.07 16.75 -2.44
C SER A 818 14.08 16.63 -1.28
N PRO A 819 14.98 15.63 -1.33
CA PRO A 819 16.05 15.48 -0.33
C PRO A 819 17.13 16.56 -0.46
N VAL A 820 17.14 17.33 -1.56
CA VAL A 820 18.14 18.37 -1.84
C VAL A 820 17.59 19.80 -1.78
N ASN A 821 16.31 20.01 -2.10
CA ASN A 821 15.68 21.32 -2.08
C ASN A 821 14.32 21.26 -1.37
N GLU A 822 14.25 21.82 -0.16
CA GLU A 822 13.06 21.74 0.71
C GLU A 822 11.81 22.43 0.14
N ASN A 823 11.96 23.28 -0.90
CA ASN A 823 10.85 23.94 -1.59
C ASN A 823 10.35 23.18 -2.84
N GLN A 824 10.96 22.04 -3.17
CA GLN A 824 10.64 21.21 -4.33
C GLN A 824 10.23 19.80 -3.89
N THR A 825 9.73 19.03 -4.85
CA THR A 825 9.38 17.63 -4.68
C THR A 825 10.38 16.73 -5.41
N VAL A 826 10.40 15.44 -5.08
CA VAL A 826 11.19 14.44 -5.84
C VAL A 826 10.83 14.45 -7.32
N TYR A 827 9.54 14.69 -7.64
CA TYR A 827 9.08 14.87 -9.01
C TYR A 827 9.75 16.04 -9.74
N ASP A 828 9.93 17.18 -9.07
CA ASP A 828 10.50 18.38 -9.68
C ASP A 828 11.99 18.18 -10.00
N ASP A 829 12.74 17.53 -9.11
CA ASP A 829 14.14 17.17 -9.34
C ASP A 829 14.28 16.22 -10.53
N TRP A 830 13.46 15.16 -10.55
CA TRP A 830 13.47 14.16 -11.62
C TRP A 830 13.13 14.78 -12.98
N LEU A 831 12.11 15.63 -13.05
CA LEU A 831 11.76 16.36 -14.26
C LEU A 831 12.87 17.32 -14.69
N SER A 832 13.46 18.04 -13.73
CA SER A 832 14.51 19.02 -14.01
C SER A 832 15.74 18.34 -14.61
N ASP A 833 16.12 17.16 -14.11
CA ASP A 833 17.24 16.38 -14.63
C ASP A 833 17.00 15.94 -16.09
N GLN A 834 15.84 15.35 -16.38
CA GLN A 834 15.51 14.92 -17.74
C GLN A 834 15.39 16.09 -18.73
N LYS A 835 14.96 17.28 -18.26
CA LYS A 835 14.96 18.50 -19.08
C LYS A 835 16.35 19.00 -19.47
N ARG A 836 17.41 18.62 -18.75
CA ARG A 836 18.79 18.94 -19.15
C ARG A 836 19.20 18.17 -20.40
N ALA A 837 18.71 16.94 -20.56
CA ALA A 837 18.95 16.12 -21.74
C ALA A 837 17.95 16.39 -22.88
N ASN A 838 16.68 16.66 -22.55
CA ASN A 838 15.62 16.96 -23.52
C ASN A 838 14.73 18.11 -23.04
N THR A 839 14.94 19.31 -23.60
CA THR A 839 14.21 20.53 -23.20
C THR A 839 12.70 20.46 -23.44
N GLU A 840 12.23 19.57 -24.32
CA GLU A 840 10.82 19.35 -24.62
C GLU A 840 10.12 18.38 -23.65
N GLN A 841 10.86 17.78 -22.70
CA GLN A 841 10.29 16.85 -21.72
C GLN A 841 9.24 17.53 -20.84
N MET A 842 7.97 17.10 -20.91
CA MET A 842 6.87 17.72 -20.14
C MET A 842 6.63 17.06 -18.77
N THR A 843 6.81 15.74 -18.69
CA THR A 843 6.66 14.93 -17.48
C THR A 843 7.81 13.95 -17.37
N PRO A 844 8.23 13.53 -16.17
CA PRO A 844 9.25 12.50 -16.04
C PRO A 844 8.82 11.18 -16.70
N SER A 845 9.77 10.45 -17.26
CA SER A 845 9.59 9.11 -17.83
C SER A 845 10.55 8.12 -17.20
N LEU A 846 10.12 6.86 -17.05
CA LEU A 846 10.98 5.78 -16.60
C LEU A 846 12.07 5.47 -17.63
N ASP A 847 13.23 5.04 -17.15
CA ASP A 847 14.26 4.42 -17.99
C ASP A 847 13.86 2.97 -18.35
N LEU A 848 14.50 2.39 -19.37
CA LEU A 848 14.19 1.03 -19.82
C LEU A 848 14.76 -0.02 -18.88
N MET A 849 13.92 -0.97 -18.48
CA MET A 849 14.31 -2.08 -17.63
C MET A 849 15.19 -3.07 -18.40
N GLY A 850 16.38 -3.32 -17.85
CA GLY A 850 17.31 -4.36 -18.28
C GLY A 850 17.40 -5.44 -17.23
N THR A 851 18.57 -5.60 -16.62
CA THR A 851 18.80 -6.52 -15.50
C THR A 851 19.77 -5.89 -14.50
N GLY A 852 20.17 -6.64 -13.48
CA GLY A 852 21.16 -6.21 -12.48
C GLY A 852 20.58 -5.92 -11.11
N SER A 853 19.33 -6.30 -10.87
CA SER A 853 18.77 -6.50 -9.54
C SER A 853 17.54 -7.42 -9.66
N ASP A 854 16.94 -7.74 -8.51
CA ASP A 854 15.97 -8.80 -8.29
C ASP A 854 14.66 -8.69 -9.10
N TYR A 855 14.36 -7.52 -9.69
CA TYR A 855 13.19 -7.35 -10.56
C TYR A 855 13.21 -8.23 -11.83
N THR A 856 14.39 -8.75 -12.21
CA THR A 856 14.62 -9.46 -13.47
C THR A 856 13.67 -10.65 -13.65
N VAL A 857 13.52 -11.52 -12.65
CA VAL A 857 12.59 -12.68 -12.74
C VAL A 857 11.13 -12.24 -12.84
N PHE A 858 10.76 -11.17 -12.13
CA PHE A 858 9.40 -10.66 -12.13
C PHE A 858 9.05 -10.07 -13.50
N PHE A 859 9.91 -9.24 -14.07
CA PHE A 859 9.64 -8.54 -15.31
C PHE A 859 9.89 -9.41 -16.55
N ASP A 860 11.11 -9.91 -16.73
CA ASP A 860 11.54 -10.53 -17.98
C ASP A 860 11.08 -11.99 -18.15
N HIS A 861 10.86 -12.69 -17.03
CA HIS A 861 10.47 -14.11 -17.03
C HIS A 861 8.98 -14.31 -16.73
N LEU A 862 8.42 -13.57 -15.75
CA LEU A 862 7.03 -13.70 -15.30
C LEU A 862 6.08 -12.63 -15.87
N GLY A 863 6.58 -11.56 -16.50
CA GLY A 863 5.76 -10.51 -17.10
C GLY A 863 4.93 -9.76 -16.07
N ILE A 864 5.51 -9.48 -14.90
CA ILE A 864 4.93 -8.70 -13.81
C ILE A 864 5.44 -7.26 -13.94
N PRO A 865 4.54 -6.25 -14.00
CA PRO A 865 4.95 -4.85 -14.02
C PRO A 865 5.87 -4.55 -12.84
N SER A 866 7.10 -4.11 -13.14
CA SER A 866 8.13 -3.92 -12.14
C SER A 866 8.69 -2.50 -12.19
N VAL A 867 9.19 -2.00 -11.07
CA VAL A 867 9.97 -0.76 -11.00
C VAL A 867 11.18 -0.95 -10.10
N ASP A 868 12.28 -0.31 -10.47
CA ASP A 868 13.50 -0.17 -9.68
C ASP A 868 13.77 1.31 -9.42
N LEU A 869 14.02 1.65 -8.15
CA LEU A 869 14.10 3.03 -7.67
C LEU A 869 15.41 3.23 -6.91
N LEU A 870 16.20 4.23 -7.33
CA LEU A 870 17.49 4.52 -6.73
C LEU A 870 17.85 6.00 -6.85
N PHE A 871 18.25 6.67 -5.77
CA PHE A 871 18.90 7.98 -5.88
C PHE A 871 20.37 7.82 -6.34
N ASN A 872 20.59 7.78 -7.67
CA ASN A 872 21.90 7.59 -8.30
C ASN A 872 22.39 8.72 -9.22
N ARG A 873 21.53 9.69 -9.57
CA ARG A 873 21.92 10.74 -10.52
C ARG A 873 22.56 11.93 -9.81
N GLN A 874 23.59 12.52 -10.42
CA GLN A 874 24.34 13.67 -9.87
C GLN A 874 24.91 13.36 -8.48
N GLY A 875 25.80 12.34 -8.42
CA GLY A 875 26.50 11.93 -7.21
C GLY A 875 27.34 13.02 -6.58
N LYS A 876 27.54 12.94 -5.27
CA LYS A 876 28.39 13.85 -4.47
C LYS A 876 29.71 13.24 -3.99
N GLY A 877 30.04 12.07 -4.50
CA GLY A 877 31.30 11.39 -4.28
C GLY A 877 31.39 10.11 -5.07
N VAL A 878 32.57 9.50 -5.08
CA VAL A 878 32.79 8.22 -5.74
C VAL A 878 32.25 7.11 -4.85
N TYR A 879 31.24 6.39 -5.34
CA TYR A 879 30.67 5.23 -4.67
C TYR A 879 31.69 4.07 -4.64
N PRO A 880 32.11 3.58 -3.45
CA PRO A 880 32.98 2.40 -3.31
C PRO A 880 32.21 1.09 -3.51
N TYR A 881 31.54 0.93 -4.64
CA TYR A 881 30.74 -0.24 -5.00
C TYR A 881 31.52 -1.58 -4.82
N HIS A 882 30.91 -2.54 -4.11
CA HIS A 882 31.45 -3.87 -3.78
C HIS A 882 32.84 -3.89 -3.12
N SER A 883 33.16 -2.83 -2.38
CA SER A 883 34.42 -2.66 -1.66
C SER A 883 34.19 -2.68 -0.16
N ASN A 884 35.25 -2.96 0.62
CA ASN A 884 35.20 -2.80 2.08
C ASN A 884 34.92 -1.35 2.52
N TYR A 885 35.09 -0.36 1.63
CA TYR A 885 34.76 1.03 1.92
C TYR A 885 33.29 1.38 1.66
N ASP A 886 32.49 0.47 1.10
CA ASP A 886 31.02 0.58 1.17
C ASP A 886 30.56 0.38 2.61
N SER A 887 30.58 1.49 3.33
CA SER A 887 30.58 1.56 4.78
C SER A 887 29.59 2.59 5.28
N TYR A 888 29.10 2.38 6.50
CA TYR A 888 28.29 3.37 7.18
C TYR A 888 29.03 4.72 7.31
N TYR A 889 30.36 4.70 7.46
CA TYR A 889 31.17 5.92 7.48
C TYR A 889 31.06 6.69 6.16
N TRP A 890 31.16 6.01 5.00
CA TRP A 890 30.99 6.66 3.71
C TRP A 890 29.57 7.23 3.54
N VAL A 891 28.54 6.47 3.93
CA VAL A 891 27.14 6.92 3.87
C VAL A 891 26.94 8.18 4.73
N GLU A 892 27.44 8.19 5.96
CA GLU A 892 27.22 9.30 6.90
C GLU A 892 27.94 10.59 6.48
N ASN A 893 29.10 10.48 5.82
CA ASN A 893 29.96 11.62 5.51
C ASN A 893 29.83 12.13 4.06
N PHE A 894 29.52 11.25 3.10
CA PHE A 894 29.51 11.59 1.67
C PHE A 894 28.23 11.13 0.97
N GLY A 895 27.79 9.90 1.26
CA GLY A 895 26.65 9.27 0.58
C GLY A 895 25.33 9.97 0.82
N ASP A 896 24.86 10.02 2.07
CA ASP A 896 23.58 10.61 2.45
C ASP A 896 23.67 11.33 3.80
N VAL A 897 24.36 12.46 3.81
CA VAL A 897 24.52 13.30 5.01
C VAL A 897 23.14 13.68 5.58
N GLY A 898 22.85 13.16 6.76
CA GLY A 898 21.56 13.36 7.46
C GLY A 898 20.44 12.40 7.06
N PHE A 899 20.71 11.37 6.24
CA PHE A 899 19.76 10.31 5.84
C PHE A 899 18.51 10.84 5.12
N LYS A 900 18.63 11.97 4.41
CA LYS A 900 17.49 12.62 3.74
C LYS A 900 17.00 11.82 2.53
N LYS A 901 17.91 11.15 1.81
CA LYS A 901 17.56 10.33 0.65
C LYS A 901 16.97 8.98 1.06
N HIS A 902 17.53 8.34 2.08
CA HIS A 902 16.91 7.16 2.68
C HIS A 902 15.48 7.46 3.14
N LEU A 903 15.25 8.62 3.77
CA LEU A 903 13.91 9.04 4.17
C LEU A 903 12.98 9.22 2.98
N ALA A 904 13.42 9.96 1.95
CA ALA A 904 12.62 10.18 0.75
C ALA A 904 12.32 8.87 0.01
N MET A 905 13.27 7.93 -0.07
CA MET A 905 13.08 6.62 -0.67
C MET A 905 12.09 5.76 0.15
N THR A 906 12.23 5.74 1.47
CA THR A 906 11.31 5.03 2.37
C THR A 906 9.87 5.54 2.21
N GLN A 907 9.69 6.86 2.16
CA GLN A 907 8.39 7.48 1.90
C GLN A 907 7.85 7.14 0.52
N LEU A 908 8.71 7.13 -0.51
CA LEU A 908 8.36 6.79 -1.89
C LEU A 908 7.87 5.35 -2.01
N TRP A 909 8.68 4.40 -1.53
CA TRP A 909 8.40 2.99 -1.63
C TRP A 909 7.17 2.58 -0.80
N GLY A 910 7.07 3.12 0.42
CA GLY A 910 5.91 2.91 1.29
C GLY A 910 4.62 3.50 0.72
N LEU A 911 4.65 4.74 0.23
CA LEU A 911 3.45 5.40 -0.32
C LEU A 911 2.98 4.74 -1.62
N LEU A 912 3.92 4.36 -2.50
CA LEU A 912 3.60 3.60 -3.72
C LEU A 912 2.93 2.27 -3.37
N THR A 913 3.44 1.58 -2.35
CA THR A 913 2.86 0.34 -1.82
C THR A 913 1.46 0.53 -1.27
N VAL A 914 1.26 1.49 -0.35
CA VAL A 914 -0.05 1.77 0.25
C VAL A 914 -1.08 2.13 -0.81
N ARG A 915 -0.68 2.87 -1.84
CA ARG A 915 -1.57 3.24 -2.96
C ARG A 915 -1.96 2.03 -3.80
N LEU A 916 -0.99 1.25 -4.26
CA LEU A 916 -1.26 0.08 -5.10
C LEU A 916 -1.99 -1.03 -4.34
N ALA A 917 -1.69 -1.22 -3.06
CA ALA A 917 -2.31 -2.25 -2.24
C ALA A 917 -3.66 -1.83 -1.67
N GLY A 918 -3.89 -0.53 -1.43
CA GLY A 918 -5.09 -0.04 -0.75
C GLY A 918 -6.24 0.37 -1.68
N LEU A 919 -5.97 0.70 -2.93
CA LEU A 919 -7.01 1.07 -3.90
C LEU A 919 -7.73 -0.13 -4.49
N GLY A 920 -9.06 -0.03 -4.64
CA GLY A 920 -9.88 -1.07 -5.26
C GLY A 920 -9.49 -1.33 -6.72
N ASN A 921 -9.36 -0.26 -7.52
CA ASN A 921 -8.83 -0.35 -8.88
C ASN A 921 -7.31 -0.20 -8.90
N ILE A 922 -6.63 -0.93 -9.79
CA ILE A 922 -5.19 -0.82 -10.00
C ILE A 922 -4.89 0.56 -10.60
N ALA A 923 -3.98 1.30 -9.97
CA ALA A 923 -3.60 2.66 -10.38
C ALA A 923 -2.54 2.64 -11.51
N PHE A 924 -2.83 1.95 -12.61
CA PHE A 924 -1.98 1.93 -13.80
C PHE A 924 -2.50 2.90 -14.87
N GLU A 925 -1.65 3.19 -15.85
CA GLU A 925 -2.04 3.89 -17.07
C GLU A 925 -1.54 3.10 -18.28
N ALA A 926 -2.43 2.39 -18.97
CA ALA A 926 -2.06 1.55 -20.10
C ALA A 926 -1.57 2.37 -21.29
N ALA A 927 -2.05 3.61 -21.45
CA ALA A 927 -1.70 4.51 -22.55
C ALA A 927 -0.21 4.92 -22.56
N GLU A 928 0.51 4.74 -21.45
CA GLU A 928 1.96 4.95 -21.39
C GLU A 928 2.74 3.98 -22.28
N TYR A 929 2.25 2.76 -22.39
CA TYR A 929 2.91 1.68 -23.13
C TYR A 929 3.03 1.96 -24.64
N PRO A 930 1.93 2.22 -25.39
CA PRO A 930 2.02 2.55 -26.81
C PRO A 930 2.79 3.84 -27.09
N ARG A 931 2.82 4.79 -26.14
CA ARG A 931 3.65 6.01 -26.26
C ARG A 931 5.14 5.68 -26.31
N ILE A 932 5.61 4.81 -25.42
CA ILE A 932 7.01 4.34 -25.42
C ILE A 932 7.31 3.53 -26.67
N LEU A 933 6.41 2.62 -27.07
CA LEU A 933 6.59 1.83 -28.30
C LEU A 933 6.70 2.71 -29.55
N ALA A 934 5.84 3.74 -29.68
CA ALA A 934 5.88 4.66 -30.81
C ALA A 934 7.20 5.45 -30.88
N HIS A 935 7.66 5.98 -29.74
CA HIS A 935 8.92 6.71 -29.65
C HIS A 935 10.12 5.88 -30.13
N HIS A 936 10.19 4.63 -29.68
CA HIS A 936 11.29 3.73 -30.06
C HIS A 936 11.15 3.16 -31.47
N LEU A 937 9.92 2.99 -31.97
CA LEU A 937 9.69 2.67 -33.39
C LEU A 937 10.27 3.77 -34.30
N GLU A 938 10.06 5.05 -33.98
CA GLU A 938 10.61 6.14 -34.79
C GLU A 938 12.15 6.15 -34.78
N LYS A 939 12.78 5.79 -33.65
CA LYS A 939 14.24 5.59 -33.59
C LYS A 939 14.72 4.44 -34.49
N LEU A 940 13.98 3.32 -34.55
CA LEU A 940 14.30 2.21 -35.44
C LEU A 940 14.10 2.59 -36.91
N ARG A 941 12.99 3.24 -37.26
CA ARG A 941 12.72 3.75 -38.62
C ARG A 941 13.84 4.67 -39.10
N ALA A 942 14.26 5.61 -38.28
CA ALA A 942 15.31 6.55 -38.63
C ALA A 942 16.63 5.88 -39.09
N LYS A 943 16.87 4.63 -38.68
CA LYS A 943 18.08 3.87 -39.05
C LYS A 943 17.84 2.74 -40.06
N TYR A 944 16.64 2.18 -40.11
CA TYR A 944 16.38 0.91 -40.83
C TYR A 944 15.12 0.92 -41.73
N ASP A 945 14.49 2.06 -41.99
CA ASP A 945 13.25 2.12 -42.82
C ASP A 945 13.45 1.58 -44.25
N ASP A 946 14.64 1.75 -44.82
CA ASP A 946 14.99 1.23 -46.15
C ASP A 946 15.18 -0.31 -46.17
N MET A 947 15.35 -0.93 -44.99
CA MET A 947 15.69 -2.36 -44.85
C MET A 947 14.52 -3.21 -44.31
N LEU A 948 13.63 -2.62 -43.50
CA LEU A 948 12.56 -3.33 -42.80
C LEU A 948 11.22 -2.60 -42.97
N ASN A 949 10.13 -3.36 -43.13
CA ASN A 949 8.78 -2.80 -43.22
C ASN A 949 8.12 -2.70 -41.84
N PHE A 950 8.00 -1.47 -41.32
CA PHE A 950 7.41 -1.20 -40.02
C PHE A 950 5.89 -0.89 -40.03
N SER A 951 5.22 -0.97 -41.19
CA SER A 951 3.80 -0.59 -41.31
C SER A 951 2.88 -1.41 -40.40
N ALA A 952 3.09 -2.72 -40.31
CA ALA A 952 2.32 -3.61 -39.44
C ALA A 952 2.50 -3.28 -37.95
N LEU A 953 3.74 -3.01 -37.52
CA LEU A 953 4.06 -2.60 -36.15
C LEU A 953 3.42 -1.27 -35.80
N SER A 954 3.53 -0.28 -36.69
CA SER A 954 2.89 1.03 -36.52
C SER A 954 1.37 0.91 -36.40
N GLY A 955 0.73 0.10 -37.25
CA GLY A 955 -0.71 -0.16 -37.17
C GLY A 955 -1.12 -0.85 -35.87
N ALA A 956 -0.33 -1.81 -35.38
CA ALA A 956 -0.58 -2.49 -34.12
C ALA A 956 -0.46 -1.54 -32.91
N ILE A 957 0.55 -0.66 -32.90
CA ILE A 957 0.74 0.34 -31.85
C ILE A 957 -0.44 1.33 -31.79
N ILE A 958 -0.95 1.79 -32.95
CA ILE A 958 -2.11 2.69 -32.99
C ILE A 958 -3.36 2.01 -32.43
N GLN A 959 -3.63 0.75 -32.80
CA GLN A 959 -4.76 0.00 -32.26
C GLN A 959 -4.62 -0.21 -30.75
N PHE A 960 -3.40 -0.48 -30.28
CA PHE A 960 -3.09 -0.64 -28.87
C PHE A 960 -3.33 0.68 -28.10
N GLN A 961 -2.94 1.81 -28.67
CA GLN A 961 -3.21 3.15 -28.12
C GLN A 961 -4.70 3.41 -27.92
N ASP A 962 -5.53 3.11 -28.91
CA ASP A 962 -6.98 3.28 -28.81
C ASP A 962 -7.61 2.38 -27.75
N ALA A 963 -7.17 1.12 -27.66
CA ALA A 963 -7.68 0.17 -26.66
C ALA A 963 -7.26 0.56 -25.23
N ALA A 964 -5.99 0.96 -25.05
CA ALA A 964 -5.46 1.44 -23.79
C ALA A 964 -6.21 2.68 -23.28
N ALA A 965 -6.44 3.67 -24.15
CA ALA A 965 -7.18 4.87 -23.78
C ALA A 965 -8.63 4.58 -23.34
N ARG A 966 -9.28 3.57 -23.94
CA ARG A 966 -10.64 3.14 -23.54
C ARG A 966 -10.63 2.45 -22.17
N LEU A 967 -9.61 1.63 -21.89
CA LEU A 967 -9.45 0.99 -20.59
C LEU A 967 -9.22 2.05 -19.50
N ASP A 968 -8.27 2.96 -19.72
CA ASP A 968 -7.92 4.01 -18.77
C ASP A 968 -9.11 4.94 -18.49
N ALA A 969 -9.96 5.22 -19.49
CA ALA A 969 -11.18 5.99 -19.31
C ALA A 969 -12.23 5.33 -18.39
N ARG A 970 -12.19 3.99 -18.22
CA ARG A 970 -13.08 3.24 -17.32
C ARG A 970 -12.56 3.17 -15.88
N SER A 971 -11.26 3.42 -15.66
CA SER A 971 -10.66 3.48 -14.34
C SER A 971 -10.07 4.88 -14.11
N PRO A 972 -10.90 5.89 -13.81
CA PRO A 972 -10.38 7.22 -13.57
C PRO A 972 -9.39 7.18 -12.40
N LEU A 973 -8.14 7.58 -12.67
CA LEU A 973 -7.01 7.65 -11.72
C LEU A 973 -7.32 8.46 -10.44
N ARG A 974 -8.38 9.26 -10.44
CA ARG A 974 -8.84 10.05 -9.29
C ARG A 974 -9.99 9.37 -8.58
N VAL A 975 -9.67 8.68 -7.50
CA VAL A 975 -10.61 8.08 -6.56
C VAL A 975 -11.53 9.17 -5.99
N VAL A 976 -12.83 8.95 -6.06
CA VAL A 976 -13.80 9.73 -5.28
C VAL A 976 -13.73 9.22 -3.83
N PRO A 977 -13.40 10.07 -2.83
CA PRO A 977 -13.35 9.64 -1.44
C PRO A 977 -14.68 9.01 -1.00
N GLY A 978 -14.64 7.77 -0.52
CA GLY A 978 -15.81 7.09 0.05
C GLY A 978 -16.60 6.17 -0.90
N SER A 979 -16.21 6.01 -2.17
CA SER A 979 -16.74 4.94 -3.03
C SER A 979 -15.64 3.92 -3.36
N MET A 980 -15.82 2.68 -2.92
CA MET A 980 -15.00 1.56 -3.35
C MET A 980 -15.61 0.98 -4.64
N GLN A 981 -15.64 1.79 -5.72
CA GLN A 981 -16.03 1.27 -7.02
C GLN A 981 -14.87 0.44 -7.57
N VAL A 982 -15.03 -0.88 -7.50
CA VAL A 982 -14.09 -1.85 -8.08
C VAL A 982 -14.64 -2.29 -9.44
N ASP A 983 -13.89 -2.02 -10.51
CA ASP A 983 -14.13 -2.64 -11.82
C ASP A 983 -13.18 -3.84 -11.98
N LYS A 984 -13.71 -5.04 -11.70
CA LYS A 984 -12.95 -6.29 -11.75
C LYS A 984 -12.42 -6.60 -13.15
N GLU A 985 -13.13 -6.20 -14.21
CA GLU A 985 -12.67 -6.45 -15.57
C GLU A 985 -11.49 -5.53 -15.92
N VAL A 986 -11.53 -4.26 -15.46
CA VAL A 986 -10.39 -3.36 -15.64
C VAL A 986 -9.16 -3.85 -14.86
N ASN A 987 -9.31 -4.26 -13.60
CA ASN A 987 -8.19 -4.83 -12.83
C ASN A 987 -7.61 -6.07 -13.51
N LYS A 988 -8.46 -6.96 -14.00
CA LYS A 988 -8.03 -8.16 -14.72
C LYS A 988 -7.28 -7.83 -16.01
N ALA A 989 -7.71 -6.79 -16.74
CA ALA A 989 -7.00 -6.32 -17.93
C ALA A 989 -5.62 -5.75 -17.57
N TYR A 990 -5.53 -4.87 -16.56
CA TYR A 990 -4.25 -4.34 -16.08
C TYR A 990 -3.30 -5.44 -15.58
N LEU A 991 -3.80 -6.36 -14.77
CA LEU A 991 -3.03 -7.50 -14.28
C LEU A 991 -2.47 -8.34 -15.44
N ARG A 992 -3.22 -8.56 -16.51
CA ARG A 992 -2.80 -9.45 -17.60
C ARG A 992 -1.98 -8.79 -18.69
N LEU A 993 -1.97 -7.46 -18.77
CA LEU A 993 -1.43 -6.72 -19.91
C LEU A 993 0.04 -7.04 -20.17
N GLU A 994 0.90 -6.84 -19.16
CA GLU A 994 2.35 -7.09 -19.25
C GLU A 994 2.66 -8.53 -19.67
N ARG A 995 1.93 -9.49 -19.11
CA ARG A 995 2.06 -10.93 -19.41
C ARG A 995 1.77 -11.28 -20.88
N GLN A 996 1.06 -10.42 -21.63
CA GLN A 996 0.81 -10.66 -23.06
C GLN A 996 2.07 -10.52 -23.92
N PHE A 997 3.10 -9.85 -23.40
CA PHE A 997 4.40 -9.65 -24.05
C PHE A 997 5.39 -10.80 -23.81
N LEU A 998 5.00 -11.83 -23.06
CA LEU A 998 5.85 -13.01 -22.90
C LEU A 998 5.72 -13.97 -24.08
N LEU A 999 6.84 -14.55 -24.47
CA LEU A 999 6.89 -15.77 -25.28
C LEU A 999 6.41 -16.99 -24.46
N PRO A 1000 5.94 -18.07 -25.13
CA PRO A 1000 5.61 -19.34 -24.47
C PRO A 1000 6.76 -19.89 -23.61
N LYS A 1001 6.48 -20.71 -22.58
CA LYS A 1001 7.48 -21.20 -21.61
C LYS A 1001 8.72 -21.91 -22.21
N ASN A 1002 8.64 -22.42 -23.45
CA ASN A 1002 9.75 -23.08 -24.15
C ASN A 1002 10.29 -22.28 -25.34
N ALA A 1003 9.97 -20.99 -25.40
CA ALA A 1003 10.44 -20.07 -26.41
C ALA A 1003 10.95 -18.83 -25.69
N GLY A 1004 12.25 -18.56 -25.75
CA GLY A 1004 12.82 -17.31 -25.24
C GLY A 1004 13.49 -16.52 -26.35
N LEU A 1005 14.24 -15.50 -25.94
CA LEU A 1005 15.06 -14.72 -26.86
C LEU A 1005 16.24 -15.57 -27.42
N PRO A 1006 16.75 -15.23 -28.62
CA PRO A 1006 17.82 -16.01 -29.26
C PRO A 1006 19.06 -16.11 -28.38
N GLY A 1007 19.53 -17.34 -28.12
CA GLY A 1007 20.74 -17.57 -27.32
C GLY A 1007 20.60 -17.29 -25.82
N ARG A 1008 19.38 -17.01 -25.32
CA ARG A 1008 19.09 -16.70 -23.91
C ARG A 1008 17.64 -17.01 -23.55
N GLU A 1009 17.30 -18.30 -23.63
CA GLU A 1009 15.91 -18.80 -23.57
C GLU A 1009 15.17 -18.51 -22.26
N TRP A 1010 15.89 -18.22 -21.18
CA TRP A 1010 15.29 -17.86 -19.89
C TRP A 1010 14.57 -16.50 -19.96
N TYR A 1011 15.06 -15.57 -20.78
CA TYR A 1011 14.42 -14.27 -21.02
C TYR A 1011 13.26 -14.43 -22.02
N ARG A 1012 12.05 -14.04 -21.61
CA ARG A 1012 10.81 -14.33 -22.37
C ARG A 1012 10.07 -13.07 -22.83
N HIS A 1013 10.37 -11.91 -22.27
CA HIS A 1013 9.71 -10.66 -22.62
C HIS A 1013 10.15 -10.16 -24.01
N VAL A 1014 9.23 -10.01 -24.98
CA VAL A 1014 9.60 -9.68 -26.38
C VAL A 1014 9.83 -8.20 -26.63
N ILE A 1015 9.32 -7.34 -25.76
CA ILE A 1015 9.41 -5.89 -25.94
C ILE A 1015 10.65 -5.33 -25.27
N PHE A 1016 11.03 -5.90 -24.12
CA PHE A 1016 12.09 -5.39 -23.25
C PHE A 1016 12.93 -6.58 -22.79
N ALA A 1017 14.23 -6.39 -22.68
CA ALA A 1017 15.17 -7.32 -22.06
C ALA A 1017 16.48 -6.58 -21.79
N PRO A 1018 17.39 -7.10 -20.95
CA PRO A 1018 18.76 -6.60 -20.91
C PRO A 1018 19.42 -6.73 -22.28
N GLY A 1019 20.37 -5.86 -22.61
CA GLY A 1019 21.16 -6.01 -23.83
C GLY A 1019 22.11 -7.21 -23.74
N LEU A 1020 22.15 -8.07 -24.78
CA LEU A 1020 23.00 -9.28 -24.77
C LEU A 1020 24.48 -8.98 -24.46
N TRP A 1021 25.01 -7.88 -25.01
CA TRP A 1021 26.39 -7.40 -24.82
C TRP A 1021 26.50 -6.06 -24.08
N TYR A 1022 25.36 -5.46 -23.69
CA TYR A 1022 25.33 -4.22 -22.90
C TYR A 1022 25.18 -4.50 -21.39
N GLY A 1023 24.57 -5.65 -21.04
CA GLY A 1023 24.41 -6.08 -19.67
C GLY A 1023 23.25 -5.38 -18.97
N TYR A 1024 23.57 -4.44 -18.08
CA TYR A 1024 22.61 -3.74 -17.21
C TYR A 1024 21.56 -2.96 -17.99
N ASP A 1025 21.95 -2.38 -19.13
CA ASP A 1025 21.06 -1.52 -19.92
C ASP A 1025 19.92 -2.31 -20.57
N GLY A 1026 18.70 -1.83 -20.36
CA GLY A 1026 17.51 -2.33 -21.04
C GLY A 1026 17.50 -1.94 -22.52
N VAL A 1027 17.18 -2.91 -23.38
CA VAL A 1027 16.93 -2.69 -24.81
C VAL A 1027 15.47 -2.94 -25.14
N ILE A 1028 14.95 -2.19 -26.12
CA ILE A 1028 13.60 -2.40 -26.64
C ILE A 1028 13.66 -3.18 -27.96
N PHE A 1029 12.71 -4.10 -28.17
CA PHE A 1029 12.70 -5.01 -29.30
C PHE A 1029 14.01 -5.81 -29.44
N PRO A 1030 14.47 -6.50 -28.37
CA PRO A 1030 15.78 -7.16 -28.31
C PRO A 1030 16.04 -8.07 -29.52
N GLY A 1031 15.07 -8.93 -29.89
CA GLY A 1031 15.24 -9.85 -31.02
C GLY A 1031 15.44 -9.15 -32.37
N VAL A 1032 14.89 -7.94 -32.55
CA VAL A 1032 15.13 -7.13 -33.77
C VAL A 1032 16.51 -6.50 -33.72
N ILE A 1033 16.87 -5.85 -32.61
CA ILE A 1033 18.16 -5.15 -32.48
C ILE A 1033 19.34 -6.12 -32.57
N GLU A 1034 19.24 -7.29 -31.95
CA GLU A 1034 20.27 -8.32 -31.97
C GLU A 1034 20.48 -8.90 -33.38
N CYS A 1035 19.39 -9.27 -34.07
CA CYS A 1035 19.47 -9.72 -35.46
C CYS A 1035 20.06 -8.64 -36.38
N LEU A 1036 19.70 -7.37 -36.19
CA LEU A 1036 20.30 -6.26 -36.95
C LEU A 1036 21.78 -6.05 -36.62
N GLY A 1037 22.20 -6.25 -35.37
CA GLY A 1037 23.60 -6.23 -34.95
C GLY A 1037 24.44 -7.30 -35.64
N ASP A 1038 23.87 -8.49 -35.81
CA ASP A 1038 24.49 -9.62 -36.52
C ASP A 1038 24.38 -9.52 -38.06
N GLY A 1039 23.74 -8.47 -38.59
CA GLY A 1039 23.47 -8.33 -40.03
C GLY A 1039 22.39 -9.27 -40.59
N ASN A 1040 21.62 -9.94 -39.72
CA ASN A 1040 20.55 -10.86 -40.07
C ASN A 1040 19.21 -10.11 -40.27
N ILE A 1041 19.02 -9.52 -41.46
CA ILE A 1041 17.80 -8.75 -41.78
C ILE A 1041 16.54 -9.64 -41.81
N GLU A 1042 16.65 -10.88 -42.30
CA GLU A 1042 15.51 -11.82 -42.34
C GLU A 1042 15.03 -12.18 -40.93
N GLY A 1043 15.95 -12.50 -40.02
CA GLY A 1043 15.62 -12.74 -38.61
C GLY A 1043 15.02 -11.52 -37.92
N ALA A 1044 15.50 -10.31 -38.24
CA ALA A 1044 14.90 -9.09 -37.72
C ALA A 1044 13.44 -8.91 -38.19
N ALA A 1045 13.12 -9.28 -39.44
CA ALA A 1045 11.76 -9.26 -39.96
C ALA A 1045 10.85 -10.29 -39.24
N GLU A 1046 11.34 -11.51 -38.98
CA GLU A 1046 10.59 -12.51 -38.21
C GLU A 1046 10.29 -12.06 -36.77
N TRP A 1047 11.25 -11.37 -36.13
CA TRP A 1047 11.03 -10.82 -34.79
C TRP A 1047 10.02 -9.67 -34.78
N LEU A 1048 9.97 -8.84 -35.82
CA LEU A 1048 8.92 -7.84 -35.98
C LEU A 1048 7.52 -8.49 -36.01
N GLU A 1049 7.34 -9.61 -36.71
CA GLU A 1049 6.06 -10.33 -36.74
C GLU A 1049 5.66 -10.83 -35.33
N LYS A 1050 6.61 -11.38 -34.57
CA LYS A 1050 6.37 -11.81 -33.18
C LYS A 1050 5.96 -10.66 -32.27
N ILE A 1051 6.60 -9.49 -32.42
CA ILE A 1051 6.28 -8.28 -31.67
C ILE A 1051 4.87 -7.77 -32.04
N VAL A 1052 4.55 -7.72 -33.33
CA VAL A 1052 3.20 -7.36 -33.82
C VAL A 1052 2.15 -8.27 -33.21
N ALA A 1053 2.37 -9.59 -33.23
CA ALA A 1053 1.46 -10.55 -32.64
C ALA A 1053 1.31 -10.35 -31.12
N ALA A 1054 2.38 -10.00 -30.40
CA ALA A 1054 2.32 -9.71 -28.97
C ALA A 1054 1.51 -8.44 -28.66
N ILE A 1055 1.73 -7.36 -29.40
CA ILE A 1055 0.96 -6.11 -29.26
C ILE A 1055 -0.52 -6.33 -29.60
N GLN A 1056 -0.83 -7.17 -30.59
CA GLN A 1056 -2.21 -7.54 -30.92
C GLN A 1056 -2.86 -8.33 -29.78
N ARG A 1057 -2.17 -9.33 -29.20
CA ARG A 1057 -2.67 -10.05 -28.01
C ARG A 1057 -2.92 -9.10 -26.83
N ALA A 1058 -1.98 -8.20 -26.56
CA ALA A 1058 -2.12 -7.14 -25.56
C ALA A 1058 -3.37 -6.29 -25.84
N THR A 1059 -3.53 -5.79 -27.07
CA THR A 1059 -4.69 -5.01 -27.51
C THR A 1059 -6.01 -5.75 -27.28
N TYR A 1060 -6.11 -7.02 -27.69
CA TYR A 1060 -7.32 -7.81 -27.48
C TYR A 1060 -7.63 -8.07 -26.01
N SER A 1061 -6.62 -8.12 -25.14
CA SER A 1061 -6.84 -8.31 -23.70
C SER A 1061 -7.44 -7.09 -22.99
N LEU A 1062 -7.46 -5.92 -23.65
CA LEU A 1062 -8.00 -4.67 -23.11
C LEU A 1062 -9.45 -4.37 -23.54
N LEU A 1063 -9.93 -5.06 -24.58
CA LEU A 1063 -11.28 -4.91 -25.16
C LEU A 1063 -12.28 -5.84 -24.45
#